data_AF-A0A6M8BCZ2-F1
#
_entry.id   AF-A0A6M8BCZ2-F1
#
_cell.length_a   1.000
_cell.length_b   1.000
_cell.length_c   1.000
_cell.angle_alpha   90.00
_cell.angle_beta   90.00
_cell.angle_gamma   90.00
#
_symmetry.space_group_name_H-M   'P 1'
#
loop_
_entity.id
_entity.type
_entity.pdbx_description
1 polymer ?
#
loop_
_entity_poly.entity_id
_entity_poly.type
_entity_poly.pdbx_seq_one_letter_code
_entity_poly.pdbx_strand_id
1 'polypeptide(L)'
;MLLSAPLKRFITAQRWRSPLGWVGGALLLVGSLADPAAAAKKLSIKLGPVQSSVQLSDLQHYAKTGDVQGSLRGYRLLLSPSLQSTLQSSIPLDPNAGHRLVKDLLSSSAGDRLLTALERVIPNGDRKMLQLALTRAATHANGLSLLGFLQEFPAPEVVLDLTAVASLTSQMNLAYWQSQALTSILERELTVPEAAPFHAELDPTRPGMHWVRQQSLVFRDYERARTIPVDLYWSYRTTGPLIVISHGFGADRRFLGYLARHLASYGFAVAALEHPGSNVAWITEITQGRTRGRHGTDLLPSQEFIDRPHDISFLLSELDRLNRHSTLLRGRLDTQQVVVIGHSLGGYTALALAGARLDLPNLRQFCNSPERVALSIADWLQCTAADLPDELPDLRDRRVARVMLLNPVIGRLFDEESLAKIRIPTLIVSGTSDAVMPAVSQQLLPFTQLPADSKLLLTVIGGGHLSVGDPENLNQALTHSLFMREQGDRETEALRQLLKGISLSFVKQLTPDARHYKPFLSAEYVQSFSTATLQLRLNAQLSEKLSNWLQMAALPLEQMTSSAQPQPRQYVRTQVAGTGITVLLAGLPLVVFVLPGYLSSSVNRVLRRKGQPGRANLSGHSQPGHSQRLHSEQADGELTDRAAHAGITDADSDSKDLEEADRS
;
A
#
# COMPACT_ATOMS: atom_id res chain seq x y z
N MET A 1 -9.64 -54.02 0.08
CA MET A 1 -10.49 -55.22 0.19
C MET A 1 -11.92 -54.76 0.35
N LEU A 2 -12.65 -54.76 -0.78
CA LEU A 2 -13.61 -55.82 -1.16
C LEU A 2 -14.96 -55.54 -0.50
N LEU A 3 -15.87 -54.88 -1.24
CA LEU A 3 -16.86 -55.47 -2.18
C LEU A 3 -18.15 -55.77 -1.39
N SER A 4 -19.37 -55.52 -1.86
CA SER A 4 -19.98 -55.67 -3.20
C SER A 4 -21.44 -55.17 -3.07
N ALA A 5 -22.04 -54.35 -3.95
CA ALA A 5 -22.50 -54.63 -5.33
C ALA A 5 -23.46 -55.85 -5.44
N PRO A 6 -24.35 -56.00 -6.45
CA PRO A 6 -24.87 -55.05 -7.45
C PRO A 6 -26.37 -55.21 -7.83
N LEU A 7 -26.82 -54.31 -8.72
CA LEU A 7 -27.96 -54.45 -9.64
C LEU A 7 -27.96 -55.78 -10.44
N LYS A 8 -29.17 -56.28 -10.75
CA LYS A 8 -29.46 -57.04 -11.99
C LYS A 8 -30.80 -56.60 -12.63
N ARG A 9 -30.64 -56.10 -13.87
CA ARG A 9 -31.48 -56.21 -15.09
C ARG A 9 -32.36 -57.48 -15.19
N PHE A 10 -33.44 -57.64 -15.98
CA PHE A 10 -33.81 -57.16 -17.33
C PHE A 10 -35.28 -57.61 -17.71
N ILE A 11 -35.93 -56.88 -18.63
CA ILE A 11 -36.81 -57.32 -19.76
C ILE A 11 -38.16 -58.03 -19.47
N THR A 12 -39.26 -57.47 -19.99
CA THR A 12 -40.05 -58.10 -21.08
C THR A 12 -41.06 -57.12 -21.70
N ALA A 13 -41.18 -57.24 -23.02
CA ALA A 13 -42.00 -56.44 -23.91
C ALA A 13 -43.40 -57.05 -24.11
N GLN A 14 -44.41 -56.24 -24.41
CA GLN A 14 -45.57 -56.73 -25.16
C GLN A 14 -46.21 -55.64 -26.03
N ARG A 15 -46.22 -55.93 -27.34
CA ARG A 15 -46.89 -55.22 -28.43
C ARG A 15 -48.41 -55.34 -28.33
N TRP A 16 -49.16 -54.26 -28.57
CA TRP A 16 -50.51 -54.33 -29.14
C TRP A 16 -50.67 -53.31 -30.29
N ARG A 17 -51.45 -53.72 -31.29
CA ARG A 17 -51.61 -53.17 -32.64
C ARG A 17 -52.64 -52.02 -32.70
N SER A 18 -52.32 -50.96 -33.46
CA SER A 18 -53.09 -50.09 -34.42
C SER A 18 -54.64 -50.02 -34.41
N PRO A 19 -55.33 -49.10 -35.16
CA PRO A 19 -54.98 -47.82 -35.84
C PRO A 19 -56.03 -46.69 -35.59
N LEU A 20 -56.10 -45.67 -36.46
CA LEU A 20 -56.96 -44.46 -36.51
C LEU A 20 -56.40 -43.28 -35.70
N GLY A 21 -56.31 -42.05 -36.20
CA GLY A 21 -56.76 -41.44 -37.43
C GLY A 21 -56.61 -39.92 -37.25
N TRP A 22 -55.94 -39.28 -38.20
CA TRP A 22 -55.82 -37.85 -38.48
C TRP A 22 -56.70 -36.84 -37.70
N VAL A 23 -56.11 -35.74 -37.22
CA VAL A 23 -56.25 -34.37 -37.78
C VAL A 23 -55.71 -33.33 -36.78
N GLY A 24 -54.77 -32.50 -37.26
CA GLY A 24 -54.82 -31.03 -37.12
C GLY A 24 -54.57 -30.41 -35.75
N GLY A 25 -53.37 -29.85 -35.56
CA GLY A 25 -53.10 -28.93 -34.46
C GLY A 25 -51.67 -28.41 -34.49
N ALA A 26 -51.35 -27.58 -35.49
CA ALA A 26 -50.12 -26.81 -35.54
C ALA A 26 -50.11 -25.77 -34.40
N LEU A 27 -49.59 -26.15 -33.24
CA LEU A 27 -49.14 -25.22 -32.21
C LEU A 27 -47.69 -24.83 -32.54
N LEU A 28 -47.56 -23.78 -33.36
CA LEU A 28 -46.35 -22.98 -33.43
C LEU A 28 -46.12 -22.32 -32.06
N LEU A 29 -45.51 -23.06 -31.15
CA LEU A 29 -44.75 -22.47 -30.05
C LEU A 29 -43.54 -21.81 -30.68
N VAL A 30 -43.70 -20.53 -31.05
CA VAL A 30 -42.58 -19.60 -31.15
C VAL A 30 -42.04 -19.48 -29.74
N GLY A 31 -41.18 -20.42 -29.36
CA GLY A 31 -40.25 -20.23 -28.28
C GLY A 31 -39.40 -19.05 -28.69
N SER A 32 -39.67 -17.89 -28.08
CA SER A 32 -38.69 -16.83 -27.97
C SER A 32 -37.43 -17.46 -27.36
N LEU A 33 -36.52 -17.90 -28.21
CA LEU A 33 -35.14 -18.12 -27.85
C LEU A 33 -34.68 -16.77 -27.30
N ALA A 34 -34.67 -16.63 -25.98
CA ALA A 34 -33.95 -15.56 -25.35
C ALA A 34 -32.53 -15.66 -25.90
N ASP A 35 -32.12 -14.67 -26.69
CA ASP A 35 -30.74 -14.60 -27.18
C ASP A 35 -29.82 -14.83 -25.98
N PRO A 36 -28.82 -15.72 -26.08
CA PRO A 36 -27.85 -15.90 -25.00
C PRO A 36 -27.30 -14.52 -24.67
N ALA A 37 -27.52 -14.07 -23.44
CA ALA A 37 -27.29 -12.70 -22.98
C ALA A 37 -26.06 -12.10 -23.67
N ALA A 38 -26.27 -11.06 -24.48
CA ALA A 38 -25.26 -10.53 -25.39
C ALA A 38 -24.01 -10.10 -24.62
N ALA A 39 -22.95 -10.90 -24.70
CA ALA A 39 -21.61 -10.56 -24.26
C ALA A 39 -21.03 -9.46 -25.16
N ALA A 40 -20.28 -8.52 -24.59
CA ALA A 40 -19.70 -7.45 -25.40
C ALA A 40 -18.69 -8.01 -26.39
N LYS A 41 -18.78 -7.53 -27.64
CA LYS A 41 -17.83 -7.85 -28.72
C LYS A 41 -16.94 -6.66 -29.07
N LYS A 42 -17.37 -5.46 -28.68
CA LYS A 42 -16.70 -4.18 -28.97
C LYS A 42 -16.49 -3.37 -27.70
N LEU A 43 -15.39 -2.62 -27.68
CA LEU A 43 -15.10 -1.57 -26.72
C LEU A 43 -15.03 -0.24 -27.48
N SER A 44 -15.95 0.66 -27.21
CA SER A 44 -15.93 2.03 -27.72
C SER A 44 -15.14 2.92 -26.79
N ILE A 45 -14.13 3.61 -27.31
CA ILE A 45 -13.32 4.57 -26.57
C ILE A 45 -13.84 5.96 -26.91
N LYS A 46 -14.40 6.65 -25.91
CA LYS A 46 -14.93 8.00 -26.05
C LYS A 46 -13.96 9.02 -25.43
N LEU A 47 -13.59 10.05 -26.19
CA LEU A 47 -12.76 11.17 -25.75
C LEU A 47 -13.43 12.48 -26.20
N GLY A 48 -14.12 13.14 -25.27
CA GLY A 48 -14.99 14.27 -25.59
C GLY A 48 -16.06 13.91 -26.64
N PRO A 49 -16.16 14.63 -27.77
CA PRO A 49 -17.12 14.34 -28.83
C PRO A 49 -16.68 13.21 -29.78
N VAL A 50 -15.43 12.74 -29.68
CA VAL A 50 -14.88 11.71 -30.57
C VAL A 50 -15.07 10.35 -29.93
N GLN A 51 -15.55 9.38 -30.72
CA GLN A 51 -15.74 8.01 -30.29
C GLN A 51 -15.20 7.05 -31.36
N SER A 52 -14.48 6.02 -30.92
CA SER A 52 -13.87 5.05 -31.82
C SER A 52 -13.88 3.66 -31.19
N SER A 53 -14.29 2.65 -31.95
CA SER A 53 -14.47 1.29 -31.42
C SER A 53 -13.31 0.36 -31.78
N VAL A 54 -12.96 -0.50 -30.83
CA VAL A 54 -12.02 -1.61 -31.00
C VAL A 54 -12.71 -2.94 -30.74
N GLN A 55 -12.28 -3.98 -31.44
CA GLN A 55 -12.76 -5.34 -31.24
C GLN A 55 -12.12 -5.91 -29.97
N LEU A 56 -12.92 -6.52 -29.09
CA LEU A 56 -12.40 -7.14 -27.87
C LEU A 56 -11.46 -8.32 -28.16
N SER A 57 -11.64 -9.00 -29.30
CA SER A 57 -10.73 -10.05 -29.78
C SER A 57 -9.31 -9.53 -30.02
N ASP A 58 -9.18 -8.33 -30.59
CA ASP A 58 -7.89 -7.72 -30.88
C ASP A 58 -7.18 -7.34 -29.57
N LEU A 59 -7.95 -6.85 -28.57
CA LEU A 59 -7.44 -6.52 -27.23
C LEU A 59 -6.95 -7.76 -26.48
N GLN A 60 -7.66 -8.88 -26.60
CA GLN A 60 -7.22 -10.17 -26.05
C GLN A 60 -5.97 -10.70 -26.73
N HIS A 61 -5.86 -10.54 -28.06
CA HIS A 61 -4.66 -10.93 -28.79
C HIS A 61 -3.46 -10.11 -28.31
N TYR A 62 -3.59 -8.79 -28.27
CA TYR A 62 -2.56 -7.90 -27.74
C TYR A 62 -2.16 -8.25 -26.30
N ALA A 63 -3.14 -8.53 -25.43
CA ALA A 63 -2.86 -8.97 -24.07
C ALA A 63 -2.00 -10.24 -24.07
N LYS A 64 -2.23 -11.22 -24.96
CA LYS A 64 -1.47 -12.48 -25.00
C LYS A 64 -0.09 -12.35 -25.67
N THR A 65 0.01 -11.63 -26.78
CA THR A 65 1.20 -11.66 -27.65
C THR A 65 2.01 -10.36 -27.63
N GLY A 66 1.40 -9.23 -27.26
CA GLY A 66 1.97 -7.89 -27.41
C GLY A 66 1.82 -7.33 -28.82
N ASP A 67 1.27 -8.11 -29.76
CA ASP A 67 1.14 -7.70 -31.15
C ASP A 67 -0.09 -6.80 -31.38
N VAL A 68 0.14 -5.68 -32.07
CA VAL A 68 -0.93 -4.73 -32.41
C VAL A 68 -1.55 -5.08 -33.77
N GLN A 69 -2.80 -5.53 -33.76
CA GLN A 69 -3.52 -5.98 -34.95
C GLN A 69 -4.88 -5.29 -35.14
N GLY A 70 -5.44 -5.39 -36.35
CA GLY A 70 -6.82 -4.99 -36.64
C GLY A 70 -7.16 -3.57 -36.22
N SER A 71 -8.24 -3.47 -35.43
CA SER A 71 -8.80 -2.22 -34.92
C SER A 71 -7.89 -1.48 -33.94
N LEU A 72 -6.86 -2.14 -33.38
CA LEU A 72 -5.92 -1.53 -32.44
C LEU A 72 -4.80 -0.72 -33.10
N ARG A 73 -4.61 -0.82 -34.42
CA ARG A 73 -3.52 -0.12 -35.13
C ARG A 73 -3.51 1.39 -34.92
N GLY A 74 -4.69 2.00 -34.79
CA GLY A 74 -4.84 3.44 -34.53
C GLY A 74 -4.42 3.88 -33.12
N TYR A 75 -4.21 2.94 -32.19
CA TYR A 75 -3.98 3.22 -30.77
C TYR A 75 -2.57 2.85 -30.30
N ARG A 76 -1.62 2.64 -31.22
CA ARG A 76 -0.23 2.22 -30.89
C ARG A 76 0.43 3.06 -29.80
N LEU A 77 0.14 4.36 -29.73
CA LEU A 77 0.69 5.27 -28.72
C LEU A 77 0.17 5.01 -27.30
N LEU A 78 -0.99 4.36 -27.17
CA LEU A 78 -1.60 4.00 -25.89
C LEU A 78 -1.30 2.55 -25.48
N LEU A 79 -0.86 1.70 -26.42
CA LEU A 79 -0.57 0.28 -26.23
C LEU A 79 0.83 0.06 -25.65
N SER A 80 0.97 0.33 -24.35
CA SER A 80 2.23 0.18 -23.61
C SER A 80 2.40 -1.20 -22.98
N PRO A 81 3.64 -1.66 -22.69
CA PRO A 81 3.88 -2.89 -21.93
C PRO A 81 3.16 -2.93 -20.58
N SER A 82 3.01 -1.77 -19.91
CA SER A 82 2.26 -1.65 -18.66
C SER A 82 0.75 -1.89 -18.87
N LEU A 83 0.18 -1.38 -19.97
CA LEU A 83 -1.21 -1.68 -20.32
C LEU A 83 -1.38 -3.16 -20.66
N GLN A 84 -0.44 -3.75 -21.41
CA GLN A 84 -0.45 -5.19 -21.69
C GLN A 84 -0.46 -6.01 -20.40
N SER A 85 0.44 -5.70 -19.46
CA SER A 85 0.49 -6.34 -18.14
C SER A 85 -0.82 -6.16 -17.36
N THR A 86 -1.44 -4.97 -17.43
CA THR A 86 -2.74 -4.71 -16.80
C THR A 86 -3.85 -5.56 -17.40
N LEU A 87 -3.86 -5.73 -18.73
CA LEU A 87 -4.84 -6.57 -19.43
C LEU A 87 -4.66 -8.06 -19.12
N GLN A 88 -3.43 -8.50 -18.84
CA GLN A 88 -3.11 -9.86 -18.41
C GLN A 88 -3.39 -10.09 -16.92
N SER A 89 -3.44 -9.02 -16.12
CA SER A 89 -3.62 -9.12 -14.68
C SER A 89 -5.01 -9.65 -14.33
N SER A 90 -5.05 -10.60 -13.41
CA SER A 90 -6.28 -11.05 -12.77
C SER A 90 -6.10 -11.11 -11.26
N ILE A 91 -7.21 -10.90 -10.54
CA ILE A 91 -7.31 -11.17 -9.13
C ILE A 91 -7.68 -12.65 -9.01
N PRO A 92 -6.78 -13.52 -8.51
CA PRO A 92 -7.09 -14.93 -8.36
C PRO A 92 -8.20 -15.08 -7.31
N LEU A 93 -9.33 -15.64 -7.72
CA LEU A 93 -10.49 -15.91 -6.88
C LEU A 93 -10.93 -17.33 -7.14
N ASP A 94 -11.20 -18.09 -6.07
CA ASP A 94 -11.91 -19.36 -6.22
C ASP A 94 -13.31 -19.08 -6.83
N PRO A 95 -13.77 -19.79 -7.87
CA PRO A 95 -15.04 -19.48 -8.55
C PRO A 95 -16.27 -19.45 -7.62
N ASN A 96 -16.28 -20.29 -6.58
CA ASN A 96 -17.38 -20.33 -5.61
C ASN A 96 -17.26 -19.18 -4.58
N ALA A 97 -16.04 -18.75 -4.28
CA ALA A 97 -15.74 -17.61 -3.44
C ALA A 97 -16.01 -16.27 -4.15
N GLY A 98 -15.60 -16.16 -5.41
CA GLY A 98 -15.62 -14.92 -6.19
C GLY A 98 -17.03 -14.38 -6.35
N HIS A 99 -18.02 -15.25 -6.58
CA HIS A 99 -19.42 -14.84 -6.60
C HIS A 99 -19.87 -14.20 -5.29
N ARG A 100 -19.55 -14.82 -4.15
CA ARG A 100 -19.93 -14.29 -2.82
C ARG A 100 -19.20 -12.99 -2.52
N LEU A 101 -17.89 -12.95 -2.75
CA LEU A 101 -17.04 -11.79 -2.51
C LEU A 101 -17.52 -10.56 -3.28
N VAL A 102 -17.77 -10.73 -4.58
CA VAL A 102 -18.27 -9.63 -5.40
C VAL A 102 -19.68 -9.26 -4.99
N LYS A 103 -20.56 -10.22 -4.66
CA LYS A 103 -21.91 -9.91 -4.19
C LYS A 103 -21.90 -9.09 -2.89
N ASP A 104 -21.13 -9.52 -1.89
CA ASP A 104 -21.04 -8.84 -0.61
C ASP A 104 -20.42 -7.44 -0.79
N LEU A 105 -19.32 -7.33 -1.55
CA LEU A 105 -18.73 -6.05 -1.93
C LEU A 105 -19.79 -5.13 -2.56
N LEU A 106 -20.53 -5.60 -3.56
CA LEU A 106 -21.55 -4.81 -4.27
C LEU A 106 -22.77 -4.46 -3.40
N SER A 107 -22.95 -5.14 -2.27
CA SER A 107 -23.97 -4.81 -1.26
C SER A 107 -23.47 -3.85 -0.17
N SER A 108 -22.16 -3.61 -0.10
CA SER A 108 -21.53 -2.72 0.89
C SER A 108 -21.50 -1.25 0.43
N SER A 109 -21.20 -0.35 1.36
CA SER A 109 -20.92 1.07 1.06
C SER A 109 -19.75 1.24 0.09
N ALA A 110 -18.75 0.35 0.15
CA ALA A 110 -17.61 0.35 -0.76
C ALA A 110 -18.01 -0.06 -2.19
N GLY A 111 -18.95 -1.01 -2.33
CA GLY A 111 -19.51 -1.41 -3.61
C GLY A 111 -20.35 -0.31 -4.26
N ASP A 112 -21.13 0.41 -3.46
CA ASP A 112 -21.92 1.55 -3.94
C ASP A 112 -21.03 2.65 -4.54
N ARG A 113 -19.91 2.96 -3.88
CA ARG A 113 -18.89 3.89 -4.39
C ARG A 113 -18.23 3.38 -5.67
N LEU A 114 -17.85 2.11 -5.71
CA LEU A 114 -17.27 1.46 -6.90
C LEU A 114 -18.24 1.54 -8.09
N LEU A 115 -19.50 1.19 -7.90
CA LEU A 115 -20.52 1.23 -8.94
C LEU A 115 -20.75 2.65 -9.45
N THR A 116 -20.82 3.63 -8.55
CA THR A 116 -20.96 5.05 -8.92
C THR A 116 -19.77 5.53 -9.75
N ALA A 117 -18.55 5.09 -9.44
CA ALA A 117 -17.36 5.37 -10.26
C ALA A 117 -17.43 4.71 -11.63
N LEU A 118 -17.88 3.46 -11.69
CA LEU A 118 -18.04 2.71 -12.93
C LEU A 118 -19.13 3.32 -13.84
N GLU A 119 -20.25 3.79 -13.28
CA GLU A 119 -21.33 4.46 -14.02
C GLU A 119 -20.83 5.75 -14.72
N ARG A 120 -19.87 6.45 -14.12
CA ARG A 120 -19.26 7.65 -14.73
C ARG A 120 -18.32 7.32 -15.89
N VAL A 121 -17.54 6.24 -15.79
CA VAL A 121 -16.58 5.86 -16.84
C VAL A 121 -17.18 4.97 -17.91
N ILE A 122 -18.28 4.27 -17.61
CA ILE A 122 -19.05 3.44 -18.54
C ILE A 122 -20.46 4.03 -18.67
N PRO A 123 -20.65 5.12 -19.45
CA PRO A 123 -21.92 5.83 -19.50
C PRO A 123 -23.09 5.02 -20.07
N ASN A 124 -22.81 3.91 -20.75
CA ASN A 124 -23.83 2.98 -21.25
C ASN A 124 -24.04 1.76 -20.33
N GLY A 125 -23.45 1.76 -19.13
CA GLY A 125 -23.62 0.72 -18.12
C GLY A 125 -24.40 1.24 -16.93
N ASP A 126 -25.68 0.87 -16.86
CA ASP A 126 -26.43 1.11 -15.64
C ASP A 126 -25.94 0.21 -14.49
N ARG A 127 -26.36 0.55 -13.27
CA ARG A 127 -25.96 -0.15 -12.06
C ARG A 127 -26.19 -1.66 -12.12
N LYS A 128 -27.33 -2.11 -12.67
CA LYS A 128 -27.68 -3.53 -12.74
C LYS A 128 -26.78 -4.26 -13.73
N MET A 129 -26.46 -3.63 -14.86
CA MET A 129 -25.55 -4.17 -15.86
C MET A 129 -24.14 -4.35 -15.28
N LEU A 130 -23.64 -3.34 -14.56
CA LEU A 130 -22.34 -3.36 -13.91
C LEU A 130 -22.26 -4.45 -12.83
N GLN A 131 -23.28 -4.55 -11.98
CA GLN A 131 -23.38 -5.60 -10.97
C GLN A 131 -23.37 -7.00 -11.61
N LEU A 132 -24.15 -7.20 -12.67
CA LEU A 132 -24.22 -8.48 -13.37
C LEU A 132 -22.87 -8.85 -14.01
N ALA A 133 -22.23 -7.90 -14.69
CA ALA A 133 -20.93 -8.08 -15.34
C ALA A 133 -19.84 -8.44 -14.33
N LEU A 134 -19.74 -7.70 -13.22
CA LEU A 134 -18.78 -7.99 -12.15
C LEU A 134 -19.03 -9.36 -11.51
N THR A 135 -20.28 -9.67 -11.22
CA THR A 135 -20.68 -10.93 -10.59
C THR A 135 -20.35 -12.13 -11.47
N ARG A 136 -20.60 -12.04 -12.78
CA ARG A 136 -20.27 -13.10 -13.74
C ARG A 136 -18.77 -13.22 -13.97
N ALA A 137 -18.06 -12.11 -14.14
CA ALA A 137 -16.62 -12.11 -14.32
C ALA A 137 -15.88 -12.72 -13.12
N ALA A 138 -16.41 -12.56 -11.91
CA ALA A 138 -15.85 -13.16 -10.69
C ALA A 138 -16.02 -14.69 -10.59
N THR A 139 -16.85 -15.30 -11.43
CA THR A 139 -17.03 -16.77 -11.50
C THR A 139 -16.10 -17.45 -12.51
N HIS A 140 -15.29 -16.68 -13.23
CA HIS A 140 -14.33 -17.23 -14.19
C HIS A 140 -13.24 -18.02 -13.48
N ALA A 141 -12.80 -19.13 -14.09
CA ALA A 141 -11.76 -20.00 -13.52
C ALA A 141 -10.41 -19.29 -13.29
N ASN A 142 -10.14 -18.20 -14.04
CA ASN A 142 -8.91 -17.42 -13.92
C ASN A 142 -9.05 -16.22 -12.96
N GLY A 143 -10.16 -16.13 -12.23
CA GLY A 143 -10.48 -15.03 -11.32
C GLY A 143 -10.98 -13.77 -12.03
N LEU A 144 -11.08 -12.66 -11.29
CA LEU A 144 -11.61 -11.40 -11.79
C LEU A 144 -10.55 -10.66 -12.61
N SER A 145 -10.82 -10.38 -13.89
CA SER A 145 -9.93 -9.65 -14.79
C SER A 145 -10.67 -8.56 -15.55
N LEU A 146 -9.95 -7.54 -16.03
CA LEU A 146 -10.54 -6.47 -16.85
C LEU A 146 -11.16 -7.04 -18.14
N LEU A 147 -10.45 -7.94 -18.82
CA LEU A 147 -10.96 -8.58 -20.03
C LEU A 147 -12.19 -9.44 -19.76
N GLY A 148 -12.21 -10.20 -18.65
CA GLY A 148 -13.36 -10.98 -18.24
C GLY A 148 -14.57 -10.11 -17.93
N PHE A 149 -14.38 -8.99 -17.23
CA PHE A 149 -15.45 -8.01 -16.98
C PHE A 149 -16.03 -7.44 -18.28
N LEU A 150 -15.17 -7.04 -19.22
CA LEU A 150 -15.64 -6.50 -20.50
C LEU A 150 -16.41 -7.55 -21.32
N GLN A 151 -15.98 -8.81 -21.30
CA GLN A 151 -16.68 -9.91 -21.98
C GLN A 151 -18.05 -10.21 -21.37
N GLU A 152 -18.17 -10.18 -20.05
CA GLU A 152 -19.41 -10.48 -19.33
C GLU A 152 -20.41 -9.31 -19.28
N PHE A 153 -20.02 -8.15 -19.80
CA PHE A 153 -20.87 -6.97 -19.85
C PHE A 153 -22.11 -7.22 -20.72
N PRO A 154 -23.34 -6.99 -20.19
CA PRO A 154 -24.60 -7.41 -20.83
C PRO A 154 -25.06 -6.45 -21.94
N ALA A 155 -24.15 -6.07 -22.83
CA ALA A 155 -24.43 -5.25 -24.01
C ALA A 155 -23.45 -5.61 -25.14
N PRO A 156 -23.82 -5.45 -26.42
CA PRO A 156 -22.93 -5.78 -27.54
C PRO A 156 -21.66 -4.91 -27.61
N GLU A 157 -21.70 -3.72 -27.00
CA GLU A 157 -20.61 -2.75 -26.94
C GLU A 157 -20.52 -2.13 -25.53
N VAL A 158 -19.31 -2.03 -24.99
CA VAL A 158 -19.00 -1.24 -23.79
C VAL A 158 -18.47 0.11 -24.23
N VAL A 159 -19.02 1.22 -23.75
CA VAL A 159 -18.48 2.56 -24.01
C VAL A 159 -17.64 2.98 -22.80
N LEU A 160 -16.36 3.28 -23.01
CA LEU A 160 -15.44 3.77 -22.00
C LEU A 160 -15.14 5.25 -22.26
N ASP A 161 -15.56 6.13 -21.35
CA ASP A 161 -15.28 7.57 -21.43
C ASP A 161 -13.91 7.90 -20.81
N LEU A 162 -12.90 8.10 -21.66
CA LEU A 162 -11.55 8.44 -21.22
C LEU A 162 -11.46 9.80 -20.54
N THR A 163 -12.38 10.72 -20.82
CA THR A 163 -12.44 12.02 -20.13
C THR A 163 -12.84 11.80 -18.67
N ALA A 164 -13.83 10.94 -18.45
CA ALA A 164 -14.26 10.54 -17.10
C ALA A 164 -13.15 9.75 -16.38
N VAL A 165 -12.49 8.80 -17.06
CA VAL A 165 -11.34 8.07 -16.48
C VAL A 165 -10.22 9.03 -16.07
N ALA A 166 -9.86 9.99 -16.91
CA ALA A 166 -8.84 11.00 -16.60
C ALA A 166 -9.26 11.86 -15.40
N SER A 167 -10.53 12.29 -15.34
CA SER A 167 -11.06 13.04 -14.19
C SER A 167 -10.98 12.25 -12.89
N LEU A 168 -11.42 10.98 -12.89
CA LEU A 168 -11.39 10.15 -11.69
C LEU A 168 -9.97 9.81 -11.25
N THR A 169 -9.10 9.42 -12.18
CA THR A 169 -7.69 9.13 -11.85
C THR A 169 -6.95 10.35 -11.31
N SER A 170 -7.27 11.55 -11.81
CA SER A 170 -6.76 12.81 -11.25
C SER A 170 -7.22 13.02 -9.81
N GLN A 171 -8.48 12.70 -9.47
CA GLN A 171 -8.99 12.80 -8.10
C GLN A 171 -8.27 11.79 -7.17
N MET A 172 -8.09 10.54 -7.61
CA MET A 172 -7.43 9.49 -6.80
C MET A 172 -5.97 9.82 -6.47
N ASN A 173 -5.25 10.40 -7.42
CA ASN A 173 -3.80 10.65 -7.29
C ASN A 173 -3.48 12.06 -6.80
N LEU A 174 -4.47 12.93 -6.56
CA LEU A 174 -4.23 14.33 -6.18
C LEU A 174 -3.35 14.44 -4.93
N ALA A 175 -3.69 13.69 -3.87
CA ALA A 175 -2.94 13.72 -2.61
C ALA A 175 -1.49 13.19 -2.78
N TYR A 176 -1.29 12.20 -3.65
CA TYR A 176 0.04 11.74 -4.02
C TYR A 176 0.83 12.82 -4.76
N TRP A 177 0.22 13.46 -5.77
CA TRP A 177 0.87 14.55 -6.51
C TRP A 177 1.17 15.78 -5.65
N GLN A 178 0.33 16.10 -4.66
CA GLN A 178 0.63 17.12 -3.66
C GLN A 178 1.88 16.77 -2.86
N SER A 179 2.04 15.51 -2.47
CA SER A 179 3.23 15.01 -1.76
C SER A 179 4.48 15.11 -2.65
N GLN A 180 4.37 14.75 -3.92
CA GLN A 180 5.47 14.86 -4.89
C GLN A 180 5.86 16.31 -5.19
N ALA A 181 4.88 17.21 -5.33
CA ALA A 181 5.12 18.64 -5.56
C ALA A 181 5.86 19.30 -4.37
N LEU A 182 5.66 18.77 -3.17
CA LEU A 182 6.31 19.25 -1.96
C LEU A 182 7.73 18.73 -1.73
N THR A 183 8.12 17.64 -2.39
CA THR A 183 9.41 16.98 -2.12
C THR A 183 10.59 17.96 -2.10
N SER A 184 10.70 18.83 -3.10
CA SER A 184 11.79 19.83 -3.17
C SER A 184 11.72 20.91 -2.07
N ILE A 185 10.51 21.26 -1.63
CA ILE A 185 10.29 22.22 -0.54
C ILE A 185 10.64 21.56 0.79
N LEU A 186 10.18 20.33 1.02
CA LEU A 186 10.50 19.54 2.22
C LEU A 186 12.01 19.32 2.33
N GLU A 187 12.65 18.96 1.23
CA GLU A 187 14.10 18.83 1.15
C GLU A 187 14.79 20.13 1.59
N ARG A 188 14.41 21.27 1.03
CA ARG A 188 15.07 22.54 1.37
C ARG A 188 14.76 23.01 2.79
N GLU A 189 13.50 22.99 3.18
CA GLU A 189 13.02 23.65 4.42
C GLU A 189 13.23 22.78 5.67
N LEU A 190 13.33 21.45 5.53
CA LEU A 190 13.56 20.54 6.66
C LEU A 190 15.03 20.19 6.86
N THR A 191 15.92 20.55 5.92
CA THR A 191 17.36 20.34 6.04
C THR A 191 17.95 21.21 7.14
N VAL A 192 18.77 20.62 8.01
CA VAL A 192 19.65 21.37 8.92
C VAL A 192 20.96 21.72 8.20
N PRO A 193 21.41 23.00 8.20
CA PRO A 193 22.65 23.43 7.54
C PRO A 193 23.85 22.66 8.06
N GLU A 194 24.74 22.21 7.15
CA GLU A 194 25.94 21.37 7.39
C GLU A 194 26.22 21.13 8.86
N ALA A 195 25.46 20.17 9.42
CA ALA A 195 25.70 19.67 10.74
C ALA A 195 27.16 19.21 10.75
N ALA A 196 27.94 19.67 11.73
CA ALA A 196 29.22 19.04 12.01
C ALA A 196 29.00 17.51 12.02
N PRO A 197 29.90 16.70 11.43
CA PRO A 197 29.72 15.27 11.34
C PRO A 197 29.27 14.73 12.70
N PHE A 198 28.13 14.04 12.74
CA PHE A 198 27.56 13.57 13.99
C PHE A 198 28.53 12.53 14.57
N HIS A 199 29.21 12.92 15.64
CA HIS A 199 30.17 12.08 16.33
C HIS A 199 29.57 11.67 17.67
N ALA A 200 29.30 10.37 17.81
CA ALA A 200 28.92 9.76 19.07
C ALA A 200 29.78 8.53 19.32
N GLU A 201 30.14 8.31 20.58
CA GLU A 201 30.85 7.10 21.00
C GLU A 201 29.96 5.85 20.90
N LEU A 202 28.64 6.05 21.06
CA LEU A 202 27.63 5.02 20.95
C LEU A 202 27.01 5.01 19.55
N ASP A 203 26.85 3.82 18.98
CA ASP A 203 26.10 3.59 17.75
C ASP A 203 24.83 2.78 18.07
N PRO A 204 23.64 3.42 18.07
CA PRO A 204 22.38 2.75 18.40
C PRO A 204 21.85 1.89 17.25
N THR A 205 22.47 1.88 16.07
CA THR A 205 22.04 1.04 14.94
C THR A 205 22.55 -0.39 15.05
N ARG A 206 23.66 -0.58 15.78
CA ARG A 206 24.26 -1.89 16.04
C ARG A 206 23.35 -2.76 16.92
N PRO A 207 23.35 -4.09 16.76
CA PRO A 207 22.68 -4.96 17.71
C PRO A 207 23.24 -4.77 19.12
N GLY A 208 22.38 -4.84 20.12
CA GLY A 208 22.79 -4.88 21.52
C GLY A 208 23.47 -6.20 21.89
N MET A 209 24.07 -6.24 23.07
CA MET A 209 24.90 -7.38 23.52
C MET A 209 24.08 -8.59 23.97
N HIS A 210 22.75 -8.47 24.06
CA HIS A 210 21.93 -9.55 24.59
C HIS A 210 21.49 -10.52 23.50
N TRP A 211 21.61 -11.82 23.78
CA TRP A 211 21.01 -12.86 22.96
C TRP A 211 19.48 -12.78 23.02
N VAL A 212 18.85 -12.81 21.84
CA VAL A 212 17.39 -12.70 21.69
C VAL A 212 16.78 -14.10 21.60
N ARG A 213 15.78 -14.36 22.45
CA ARG A 213 14.85 -15.47 22.31
C ARG A 213 13.63 -14.99 21.56
N GLN A 214 13.13 -15.81 20.64
CA GLN A 214 11.86 -15.62 19.96
C GLN A 214 10.97 -16.82 20.25
N GLN A 215 9.70 -16.57 20.60
CA GLN A 215 8.69 -17.61 20.73
C GLN A 215 7.38 -17.12 20.13
N SER A 216 6.79 -17.93 19.25
CA SER A 216 5.42 -17.71 18.78
C SER A 216 4.43 -18.25 19.80
N LEU A 217 3.47 -17.41 20.17
CA LEU A 217 2.36 -17.68 21.07
C LEU A 217 1.05 -17.47 20.31
N VAL A 218 -0.02 -18.07 20.80
CA VAL A 218 -1.37 -17.84 20.29
C VAL A 218 -2.27 -17.57 21.48
N PHE A 219 -2.83 -16.37 21.54
CA PHE A 219 -3.82 -16.00 22.57
C PHE A 219 -5.23 -16.13 22.01
N ARG A 220 -6.16 -16.58 22.85
CA ARG A 220 -7.57 -16.75 22.47
C ARG A 220 -8.42 -15.81 23.31
N ASP A 221 -9.00 -14.82 22.63
CA ASP A 221 -10.02 -13.94 23.20
C ASP A 221 -11.39 -14.60 22.95
N TYR A 222 -11.89 -15.29 23.97
CA TYR A 222 -13.15 -16.02 23.89
C TYR A 222 -14.37 -15.08 23.83
N GLU A 223 -14.27 -13.88 24.40
CA GLU A 223 -15.38 -12.91 24.43
C GLU A 223 -15.62 -12.33 23.03
N ARG A 224 -14.54 -12.01 22.31
CA ARG A 224 -14.60 -11.49 20.94
C ARG A 224 -14.49 -12.58 19.87
N ALA A 225 -14.30 -13.84 20.27
CA ALA A 225 -14.06 -14.99 19.40
C ALA A 225 -12.86 -14.80 18.44
N ARG A 226 -11.75 -14.25 18.96
CA ARG A 226 -10.55 -13.93 18.19
C ARG A 226 -9.38 -14.81 18.61
N THR A 227 -8.62 -15.30 17.64
CA THR A 227 -7.35 -16.02 17.85
C THR A 227 -6.22 -15.13 17.40
N ILE A 228 -5.34 -14.71 18.31
CA ILE A 228 -4.33 -13.67 18.10
C ILE A 228 -2.94 -14.31 18.16
N PRO A 229 -2.31 -14.61 17.01
CA PRO A 229 -0.91 -14.99 16.93
C PRO A 229 0.01 -13.85 17.36
N VAL A 230 1.06 -14.17 18.12
CA VAL A 230 2.04 -13.20 18.62
C VAL A 230 3.43 -13.80 18.55
N ASP A 231 4.39 -13.06 18.01
CA ASP A 231 5.81 -13.37 18.18
C ASP A 231 6.36 -12.51 19.33
N LEU A 232 6.75 -13.19 20.42
CA LEU A 232 7.38 -12.57 21.57
C LEU A 232 8.89 -12.68 21.45
N TYR A 233 9.58 -11.54 21.53
CA TYR A 233 11.03 -11.41 21.51
C TYR A 233 11.51 -10.87 22.86
N TRP A 234 12.46 -11.53 23.50
CA TRP A 234 13.02 -11.04 24.76
C TRP A 234 14.42 -11.59 24.98
N SER A 235 15.19 -10.95 25.86
CA SER A 235 16.49 -11.45 26.28
C SER A 235 16.44 -12.10 27.67
N TYR A 236 17.54 -12.74 28.07
CA TYR A 236 17.65 -13.30 29.43
C TYR A 236 17.64 -12.23 30.53
N ARG A 237 17.77 -10.94 30.24
CA ARG A 237 17.59 -9.85 31.22
C ARG A 237 16.81 -8.74 30.54
N THR A 238 15.52 -8.70 30.80
CA THR A 238 14.66 -7.65 30.29
C THR A 238 14.66 -6.45 31.23
N THR A 239 14.69 -5.25 30.66
CA THR A 239 14.71 -3.98 31.36
C THR A 239 13.91 -2.94 30.58
N GLY A 240 13.12 -2.14 31.29
CA GLY A 240 12.35 -1.05 30.69
C GLY A 240 11.02 -1.51 30.07
N PRO A 241 10.38 -0.64 29.26
CA PRO A 241 9.02 -0.84 28.78
C PRO A 241 8.86 -2.07 27.87
N LEU A 242 7.65 -2.63 27.87
CA LEU A 242 7.22 -3.54 26.82
C LEU A 242 6.99 -2.76 25.51
N ILE A 243 7.41 -3.34 24.39
CA ILE A 243 7.17 -2.78 23.07
C ILE A 243 6.16 -3.67 22.35
N VAL A 244 5.11 -3.07 21.78
CA VAL A 244 4.13 -3.78 20.95
C VAL A 244 4.25 -3.32 19.51
N ILE A 245 4.29 -4.26 18.56
CA ILE A 245 4.36 -3.97 17.13
C ILE A 245 3.06 -4.38 16.45
N SER A 246 2.40 -3.44 15.76
CA SER A 246 1.16 -3.66 14.99
C SER A 246 1.39 -3.46 13.49
N HIS A 247 1.03 -4.47 12.69
CA HIS A 247 1.26 -4.50 11.24
C HIS A 247 0.23 -3.67 10.44
N GLY A 248 0.52 -3.35 9.17
CA GLY A 248 -0.44 -2.73 8.26
C GLY A 248 -1.56 -3.68 7.78
N PHE A 249 -2.57 -3.16 7.07
CA PHE A 249 -3.60 -4.00 6.45
C PHE A 249 -2.98 -4.99 5.45
N GLY A 250 -3.36 -6.27 5.55
CA GLY A 250 -2.85 -7.35 4.69
C GLY A 250 -1.40 -7.78 4.96
N ALA A 251 -0.76 -7.25 6.01
CA ALA A 251 0.55 -7.68 6.49
C ALA A 251 0.43 -8.67 7.67
N ASP A 252 1.56 -9.01 8.30
CA ASP A 252 1.61 -9.93 9.45
C ASP A 252 2.60 -9.46 10.52
N ARG A 253 2.66 -10.19 11.64
CA ARG A 253 3.53 -9.89 12.79
C ARG A 253 5.03 -9.86 12.48
N ARG A 254 5.47 -10.34 11.32
CA ARG A 254 6.88 -10.38 10.91
C ARG A 254 7.28 -9.17 10.06
N PHE A 255 6.34 -8.31 9.68
CA PHE A 255 6.59 -7.14 8.83
C PHE A 255 7.69 -6.20 9.35
N LEU A 256 7.87 -6.09 10.67
CA LEU A 256 8.95 -5.33 11.32
C LEU A 256 9.86 -6.24 12.16
N GLY A 257 10.06 -7.49 11.72
CA GLY A 257 10.82 -8.51 12.44
C GLY A 257 12.26 -8.09 12.76
N TYR A 258 12.97 -7.47 11.81
CA TYR A 258 14.31 -6.90 12.05
C TYR A 258 14.34 -5.91 13.21
N LEU A 259 13.30 -5.06 13.35
CA LEU A 259 13.21 -4.04 14.39
C LEU A 259 12.89 -4.68 15.74
N ALA A 260 12.00 -5.68 15.76
CA ALA A 260 11.68 -6.45 16.97
C ALA A 260 12.93 -7.12 17.55
N ARG A 261 13.72 -7.81 16.71
CA ARG A 261 14.98 -8.45 17.13
C ARG A 261 16.00 -7.42 17.62
N HIS A 262 16.14 -6.30 16.90
CA HIS A 262 17.06 -5.24 17.29
C HIS A 262 16.71 -4.67 18.68
N LEU A 263 15.45 -4.28 18.92
CA LEU A 263 15.03 -3.76 20.21
C LEU A 263 15.18 -4.79 21.34
N ALA A 264 14.84 -6.06 21.07
CA ALA A 264 15.04 -7.13 22.06
C ALA A 264 16.52 -7.38 22.43
N SER A 265 17.45 -7.15 21.48
CA SER A 265 18.89 -7.28 21.74
C SER A 265 19.45 -6.23 22.72
N TYR A 266 18.69 -5.15 22.96
CA TYR A 266 18.97 -4.13 23.99
C TYR A 266 18.28 -4.41 25.33
N GLY A 267 17.69 -5.58 25.50
CA GLY A 267 17.03 -5.99 26.74
C GLY A 267 15.57 -5.55 26.84
N PHE A 268 14.91 -5.12 25.77
CA PHE A 268 13.47 -4.92 25.81
C PHE A 268 12.72 -6.23 25.57
N ALA A 269 11.51 -6.34 26.11
CA ALA A 269 10.55 -7.31 25.61
C ALA A 269 9.77 -6.68 24.46
N VAL A 270 9.58 -7.42 23.37
CA VAL A 270 8.84 -6.97 22.18
C VAL A 270 7.79 -8.01 21.82
N ALA A 271 6.53 -7.60 21.67
CA ALA A 271 5.44 -8.45 21.22
C ALA A 271 4.91 -7.92 19.88
N ALA A 272 5.15 -8.67 18.80
CA ALA A 272 4.55 -8.38 17.50
C ALA A 272 3.32 -9.27 17.32
N LEU A 273 2.13 -8.68 17.17
CA LEU A 273 0.87 -9.41 17.09
C LEU A 273 0.26 -9.35 15.70
N GLU A 274 -0.60 -10.32 15.41
CA GLU A 274 -1.52 -10.27 14.27
C GLU A 274 -2.93 -9.85 14.69
N HIS A 275 -3.62 -9.18 13.76
CA HIS A 275 -5.01 -8.78 13.90
C HIS A 275 -5.89 -9.64 12.97
N PRO A 276 -6.65 -10.61 13.51
CA PRO A 276 -7.62 -11.37 12.73
C PRO A 276 -8.62 -10.44 12.05
N GLY A 277 -8.91 -10.63 10.76
CA GLY A 277 -9.80 -9.72 10.03
C GLY A 277 -9.09 -8.62 9.25
N SER A 278 -7.78 -8.43 9.45
CA SER A 278 -7.00 -7.47 8.65
C SER A 278 -5.55 -7.89 8.39
N ASN A 279 -5.17 -9.13 8.71
CA ASN A 279 -3.86 -9.74 8.44
C ASN A 279 -3.81 -10.47 7.09
N VAL A 280 -2.62 -10.89 6.66
CA VAL A 280 -2.42 -11.61 5.39
C VAL A 280 -3.22 -12.94 5.32
N ALA A 281 -3.41 -13.62 6.45
CA ALA A 281 -4.20 -14.84 6.53
C ALA A 281 -5.67 -14.57 6.20
N TRP A 282 -6.25 -13.47 6.71
CA TRP A 282 -7.61 -13.03 6.37
C TRP A 282 -7.79 -12.81 4.86
N ILE A 283 -6.86 -12.08 4.23
CA ILE A 283 -6.89 -11.86 2.77
C ILE A 283 -6.83 -13.17 1.99
N THR A 284 -6.00 -14.10 2.46
CA THR A 284 -5.85 -15.43 1.86
C THR A 284 -7.12 -16.27 2.01
N GLU A 285 -7.74 -16.25 3.19
CA GLU A 285 -8.98 -16.99 3.46
C GLU A 285 -10.15 -16.45 2.65
N ILE A 286 -10.28 -15.12 2.53
CA ILE A 286 -11.33 -14.48 1.72
C ILE A 286 -11.18 -14.86 0.25
N THR A 287 -9.98 -14.72 -0.32
CA THR A 287 -9.73 -15.00 -1.74
C THR A 287 -9.93 -16.48 -2.09
N GLN A 288 -9.74 -17.38 -1.12
CA GLN A 288 -9.98 -18.82 -1.23
C GLN A 288 -11.41 -19.25 -0.84
N GLY A 289 -12.28 -18.31 -0.44
CA GLY A 289 -13.66 -18.59 -0.04
C GLY A 289 -13.81 -19.41 1.24
N ARG A 290 -12.78 -19.41 2.08
CA ARG A 290 -12.70 -20.16 3.33
C ARG A 290 -13.32 -19.41 4.51
N THR A 291 -13.62 -18.12 4.36
CA THR A 291 -14.28 -17.35 5.41
C THR A 291 -15.71 -17.85 5.65
N ARG A 292 -15.99 -18.19 6.90
CA ARG A 292 -17.30 -18.61 7.43
C ARG A 292 -17.49 -17.91 8.78
N GLY A 293 -17.83 -16.62 8.75
CA GLY A 293 -17.83 -15.81 9.97
C GLY A 293 -18.82 -14.65 9.96
N ARG A 294 -18.93 -13.99 11.12
CA ARG A 294 -19.90 -12.93 11.45
C ARG A 294 -19.76 -11.66 10.59
N HIS A 295 -18.61 -11.46 9.94
CA HIS A 295 -18.26 -10.25 9.17
C HIS A 295 -18.30 -10.45 7.64
N GLY A 296 -18.83 -11.57 7.14
CA GLY A 296 -18.98 -11.78 5.69
C GLY A 296 -17.64 -11.92 4.94
N THR A 297 -17.60 -11.43 3.70
CA THR A 297 -16.40 -11.42 2.84
C THR A 297 -15.81 -10.01 2.64
N ASP A 298 -16.09 -9.09 3.57
CA ASP A 298 -15.54 -7.73 3.54
C ASP A 298 -14.02 -7.74 3.61
N LEU A 299 -13.36 -7.08 2.64
CA LEU A 299 -11.90 -7.03 2.57
C LEU A 299 -11.27 -6.43 3.83
N LEU A 300 -11.88 -5.37 4.37
CA LEU A 300 -11.55 -4.77 5.66
C LEU A 300 -12.87 -4.50 6.41
N PRO A 301 -13.25 -5.36 7.38
CA PRO A 301 -14.41 -5.13 8.21
C PRO A 301 -14.28 -3.82 9.00
N SER A 302 -15.33 -2.99 9.04
CA SER A 302 -15.34 -1.72 9.79
C SER A 302 -15.02 -1.91 11.29
N GLN A 303 -15.40 -3.07 11.85
CA GLN A 303 -15.12 -3.46 13.22
C GLN A 303 -13.62 -3.52 13.54
N GLU A 304 -12.72 -3.68 12.56
CA GLU A 304 -11.27 -3.69 12.78
C GLU A 304 -10.74 -2.35 13.33
N PHE A 305 -11.47 -1.25 13.14
CA PHE A 305 -11.11 0.03 13.76
C PHE A 305 -11.32 0.02 15.29
N ILE A 306 -12.15 -0.88 15.82
CA ILE A 306 -12.40 -1.08 17.25
C ILE A 306 -11.58 -2.28 17.76
N ASP A 307 -11.59 -3.38 17.00
CA ASP A 307 -11.02 -4.65 17.43
C ASP A 307 -9.50 -4.60 17.52
N ARG A 308 -8.81 -3.86 16.64
CA ARG A 308 -7.35 -3.81 16.64
C ARG A 308 -6.78 -3.13 17.90
N PRO A 309 -7.29 -1.97 18.37
CA PRO A 309 -6.93 -1.45 19.69
C PRO A 309 -7.23 -2.45 20.81
N HIS A 310 -8.42 -3.07 20.81
CA HIS A 310 -8.77 -4.05 21.83
C HIS A 310 -7.90 -5.32 21.80
N ASP A 311 -7.40 -5.76 20.64
CA ASP A 311 -6.46 -6.87 20.54
C ASP A 311 -5.16 -6.57 21.30
N ILE A 312 -4.67 -5.33 21.20
CA ILE A 312 -3.48 -4.92 21.94
C ILE A 312 -3.80 -4.82 23.44
N SER A 313 -4.92 -4.21 23.84
CA SER A 313 -5.30 -4.14 25.26
C SER A 313 -5.50 -5.54 25.88
N PHE A 314 -6.08 -6.47 25.13
CA PHE A 314 -6.22 -7.87 25.51
C PHE A 314 -4.86 -8.55 25.64
N LEU A 315 -3.98 -8.41 24.63
CA LEU A 315 -2.62 -8.93 24.66
C LEU A 315 -1.85 -8.44 25.88
N LEU A 316 -1.91 -7.15 26.17
CA LEU A 316 -1.22 -6.56 27.32
C LEU A 316 -1.70 -7.17 28.65
N SER A 317 -2.99 -7.48 28.77
CA SER A 317 -3.56 -8.14 29.95
C SER A 317 -3.12 -9.60 30.07
N GLU A 318 -3.04 -10.33 28.95
CA GLU A 318 -2.51 -11.69 28.94
C GLU A 318 -1.01 -11.75 29.22
N LEU A 319 -0.22 -10.83 28.65
CA LEU A 319 1.20 -10.72 28.95
C LEU A 319 1.43 -10.34 30.42
N ASP A 320 0.58 -9.51 31.00
CA ASP A 320 0.63 -9.14 32.42
C ASP A 320 0.35 -10.35 33.34
N ARG A 321 -0.62 -11.20 32.95
CA ARG A 321 -0.87 -12.48 33.61
C ARG A 321 0.33 -13.42 33.50
N LEU A 322 0.92 -13.57 32.30
CA LEU A 322 2.13 -14.37 32.11
C LEU A 322 3.32 -13.82 32.92
N ASN A 323 3.45 -12.50 33.00
CA ASN A 323 4.50 -11.84 33.77
C ASN A 323 4.39 -12.08 35.28
N ARG A 324 3.20 -12.37 35.80
CA ARG A 324 3.01 -12.75 37.21
C ARG A 324 3.19 -14.25 37.45
N HIS A 325 2.69 -15.08 36.53
CA HIS A 325 2.44 -16.49 36.84
C HIS A 325 3.27 -17.50 36.01
N SER A 326 3.87 -17.10 34.89
CA SER A 326 4.69 -18.00 34.06
C SER A 326 6.05 -18.29 34.70
N THR A 327 6.48 -19.54 34.73
CA THR A 327 7.84 -19.90 35.18
C THR A 327 8.94 -19.25 34.33
N LEU A 328 8.69 -19.08 33.03
CA LEU A 328 9.65 -18.56 32.06
C LEU A 328 9.66 -17.02 31.98
N LEU A 329 8.47 -16.42 32.03
CA LEU A 329 8.27 -14.98 31.78
C LEU A 329 8.05 -14.15 33.05
N ARG A 330 8.05 -14.78 34.24
CA ARG A 330 7.80 -14.04 35.48
C ARG A 330 8.81 -12.92 35.71
N GLY A 331 8.31 -11.70 35.91
CA GLY A 331 9.12 -10.50 36.11
C GLY A 331 9.94 -10.08 34.89
N ARG A 332 9.57 -10.55 33.69
CA ARG A 332 10.27 -10.23 32.44
C ARG A 332 9.62 -9.10 31.64
N LEU A 333 8.36 -8.77 31.87
CA LEU A 333 7.58 -7.89 31.02
C LEU A 333 7.08 -6.69 31.84
N ASP A 334 7.47 -5.47 31.45
CA ASP A 334 6.84 -4.25 31.99
C ASP A 334 5.61 -3.91 31.15
N THR A 335 4.45 -4.46 31.54
CA THR A 335 3.17 -4.20 30.87
C THR A 335 2.54 -2.88 31.30
N GLN A 336 3.11 -2.15 32.26
CA GLN A 336 2.55 -0.89 32.77
C GLN A 336 3.10 0.32 32.04
N GLN A 337 4.26 0.20 31.40
CA GLN A 337 4.79 1.18 30.46
C GLN A 337 5.00 0.54 29.09
N VAL A 338 4.15 0.92 28.14
CA VAL A 338 4.12 0.31 26.80
C VAL A 338 4.47 1.34 25.73
N VAL A 339 5.34 0.93 24.80
CA VAL A 339 5.56 1.65 23.54
C VAL A 339 4.88 0.90 22.41
N VAL A 340 4.01 1.54 21.64
CA VAL A 340 3.38 0.91 20.46
C VAL A 340 4.01 1.44 19.18
N ILE A 341 4.52 0.55 18.34
CA ILE A 341 5.04 0.85 17.00
C ILE A 341 4.07 0.27 15.98
N GLY A 342 3.49 1.11 15.14
CA GLY A 342 2.45 0.71 14.20
C GLY A 342 2.75 1.14 12.78
N HIS A 343 2.60 0.25 11.80
CA HIS A 343 2.71 0.59 10.37
C HIS A 343 1.33 0.73 9.73
N SER A 344 1.10 1.76 8.91
CA SER A 344 -0.15 1.93 8.14
C SER A 344 -1.38 1.88 9.05
N LEU A 345 -2.27 0.88 8.89
CA LEU A 345 -3.41 0.65 9.80
C LEU A 345 -3.00 0.33 11.26
N GLY A 346 -1.81 -0.23 11.47
CA GLY A 346 -1.20 -0.35 12.80
C GLY A 346 -0.83 1.01 13.40
N GLY A 347 -0.49 2.00 12.57
CA GLY A 347 -0.25 3.38 13.02
C GLY A 347 -1.52 4.07 13.49
N TYR A 348 -2.65 3.86 12.78
CA TYR A 348 -3.98 4.20 13.30
C TYR A 348 -4.23 3.54 14.66
N THR A 349 -4.00 2.23 14.75
CA THR A 349 -4.24 1.42 15.95
C THR A 349 -3.48 1.99 17.16
N ALA A 350 -2.21 2.34 16.97
CA ALA A 350 -1.38 2.94 18.00
C ALA A 350 -1.90 4.31 18.46
N LEU A 351 -2.36 5.16 17.52
CA LEU A 351 -2.86 6.49 17.86
C LEU A 351 -4.25 6.44 18.54
N ALA A 352 -5.10 5.48 18.17
CA ALA A 352 -6.35 5.20 18.88
C ALA A 352 -6.10 4.77 20.33
N LEU A 353 -5.13 3.88 20.56
CA LEU A 353 -4.69 3.48 21.91
C LEU A 353 -4.11 4.64 22.73
N ALA A 354 -3.49 5.62 22.07
CA ALA A 354 -3.02 6.85 22.71
C ALA A 354 -4.17 7.76 23.18
N GLY A 355 -5.39 7.50 22.72
CA GLY A 355 -6.61 8.22 23.08
C GLY A 355 -7.19 9.10 21.98
N ALA A 356 -6.72 8.96 20.72
CA ALA A 356 -7.34 9.65 19.61
C ALA A 356 -8.70 9.02 19.30
N ARG A 357 -9.74 9.84 19.32
CA ARG A 357 -11.14 9.47 19.06
C ARG A 357 -11.49 9.68 17.60
N LEU A 358 -12.18 8.70 17.02
CA LEU A 358 -12.64 8.74 15.65
C LEU A 358 -13.68 9.86 15.44
N ASP A 359 -13.55 10.60 14.35
CA ASP A 359 -14.50 11.60 13.88
C ASP A 359 -15.39 11.02 12.78
N LEU A 360 -16.30 10.14 13.19
CA LEU A 360 -17.24 9.47 12.29
C LEU A 360 -18.18 10.43 11.55
N PRO A 361 -18.70 11.52 12.17
CA PRO A 361 -19.56 12.48 11.46
C PRO A 361 -18.87 13.11 10.25
N ASN A 362 -17.67 13.68 10.41
CA ASN A 362 -16.98 14.30 9.28
C ASN A 362 -16.48 13.26 8.28
N LEU A 363 -16.07 12.08 8.75
CA LEU A 363 -15.70 10.98 7.86
C LEU A 363 -16.88 10.57 6.97
N ARG A 364 -18.09 10.38 7.52
CA ARG A 364 -19.28 10.05 6.72
C ARG A 364 -19.66 11.16 5.75
N GLN A 365 -19.57 12.41 6.17
CA GLN A 365 -19.79 13.55 5.28
C GLN A 365 -18.83 13.51 4.08
N PHE A 366 -17.56 13.21 4.33
CA PHE A 366 -16.56 13.06 3.28
C PHE A 366 -16.86 11.87 2.36
N CYS A 367 -17.14 10.69 2.93
CA CYS A 367 -17.34 9.45 2.18
C CYS A 367 -18.64 9.42 1.36
N ASN A 368 -19.64 10.20 1.74
CA ASN A 368 -20.95 10.28 1.07
C ASN A 368 -21.06 11.50 0.13
N SER A 369 -19.97 12.25 -0.06
CA SER A 369 -19.96 13.46 -0.89
C SER A 369 -20.15 13.12 -2.39
N PRO A 370 -21.22 13.60 -3.06
CA PRO A 370 -21.52 13.25 -4.45
C PRO A 370 -20.47 13.76 -5.47
N GLU A 371 -19.73 14.80 -5.10
CA GLU A 371 -18.64 15.38 -5.91
C GLU A 371 -17.41 14.45 -5.97
N ARG A 372 -17.21 13.60 -4.95
CA ARG A 372 -16.02 12.75 -4.79
C ARG A 372 -16.35 11.30 -5.07
N VAL A 373 -16.19 10.92 -6.33
CA VAL A 373 -16.48 9.53 -6.75
C VAL A 373 -15.24 8.68 -6.92
N ALA A 374 -14.08 9.31 -7.14
CA ALA A 374 -12.81 8.62 -7.06
C ALA A 374 -12.16 8.92 -5.71
N LEU A 375 -11.96 7.87 -4.92
CA LEU A 375 -11.23 7.94 -3.65
C LEU A 375 -9.78 7.48 -3.87
N SER A 376 -8.83 8.11 -3.18
CA SER A 376 -7.49 7.54 -3.04
C SER A 376 -7.56 6.22 -2.25
N ILE A 377 -6.51 5.39 -2.30
CA ILE A 377 -6.48 4.13 -1.52
C ILE A 377 -6.62 4.43 -0.02
N ALA A 378 -5.94 5.47 0.46
CA ALA A 378 -6.06 5.94 1.85
C ALA A 378 -7.49 6.34 2.21
N ASP A 379 -8.15 7.12 1.36
CA ASP A 379 -9.52 7.58 1.60
C ASP A 379 -10.51 6.40 1.56
N TRP A 380 -10.35 5.48 0.62
CA TRP A 380 -11.17 4.27 0.53
C TRP A 380 -11.04 3.41 1.79
N LEU A 381 -9.81 3.21 2.29
CA LEU A 381 -9.55 2.48 3.53
C LEU A 381 -10.13 3.17 4.75
N GLN A 382 -10.10 4.51 4.81
CA GLN A 382 -10.70 5.25 5.93
C GLN A 382 -12.23 5.20 5.87
N CYS A 383 -12.82 5.25 4.67
CA CYS A 383 -14.27 5.19 4.50
C CYS A 383 -14.90 3.86 4.91
N THR A 384 -14.13 2.79 5.17
CA THR A 384 -14.70 1.58 5.78
C THR A 384 -15.09 1.81 7.25
N ALA A 385 -14.40 2.71 7.96
CA ALA A 385 -14.79 3.10 9.33
C ALA A 385 -16.11 3.90 9.38
N ALA A 386 -16.57 4.44 8.25
CA ALA A 386 -17.84 5.16 8.15
C ALA A 386 -19.06 4.29 8.49
N ASP A 387 -18.92 2.96 8.36
CA ASP A 387 -19.97 1.97 8.64
C ASP A 387 -20.06 1.60 10.14
N LEU A 388 -19.22 2.19 11.01
CA LEU A 388 -19.30 2.04 12.46
C LEU A 388 -20.53 2.76 13.05
N PRO A 389 -21.00 2.37 14.26
CA PRO A 389 -22.01 3.13 15.00
C PRO A 389 -21.47 4.48 15.49
N ASP A 390 -22.35 5.44 15.75
CA ASP A 390 -21.98 6.79 16.21
C ASP A 390 -21.24 6.80 17.55
N GLU A 391 -21.66 5.94 18.47
CA GLU A 391 -21.05 5.79 19.77
C GLU A 391 -20.04 4.64 19.75
N LEU A 392 -18.79 4.98 20.07
CA LEU A 392 -17.69 4.04 20.16
C LEU A 392 -17.23 3.87 21.61
N PRO A 393 -16.74 2.67 21.98
CA PRO A 393 -16.07 2.49 23.26
C PRO A 393 -14.80 3.35 23.34
N ASP A 394 -14.34 3.64 24.57
CA ASP A 394 -13.03 4.26 24.76
C ASP A 394 -11.93 3.27 24.36
N LEU A 395 -11.26 3.58 23.25
CA LEU A 395 -10.18 2.74 22.70
C LEU A 395 -8.83 3.00 23.38
N ARG A 396 -8.76 4.01 24.27
CA ARG A 396 -7.52 4.37 24.95
C ARG A 396 -7.06 3.28 25.90
N ASP A 397 -5.77 2.97 25.87
CA ASP A 397 -5.13 2.14 26.89
C ASP A 397 -4.12 2.96 27.71
N ARG A 398 -4.37 3.09 29.02
CA ARG A 398 -3.55 3.94 29.90
C ARG A 398 -2.12 3.45 30.09
N ARG A 399 -1.83 2.18 29.75
CA ARG A 399 -0.48 1.61 29.80
C ARG A 399 0.40 2.13 28.65
N VAL A 400 -0.19 2.66 27.59
CA VAL A 400 0.54 3.19 26.43
C VAL A 400 1.16 4.54 26.79
N ALA A 401 2.49 4.55 26.87
CA ALA A 401 3.30 5.68 27.30
C ALA A 401 3.88 6.47 26.12
N ARG A 402 4.11 5.82 24.96
CA ARG A 402 4.64 6.43 23.73
C ARG A 402 4.16 5.68 22.50
N VAL A 403 4.08 6.36 21.36
CA VAL A 403 3.72 5.73 20.08
C VAL A 403 4.65 6.14 18.94
N MET A 404 4.93 5.20 18.04
CA MET A 404 5.66 5.44 16.79
C MET A 404 4.81 4.97 15.61
N LEU A 405 4.50 5.88 14.70
CA LEU A 405 3.54 5.69 13.62
C LEU A 405 4.31 5.70 12.29
N LEU A 406 4.41 4.54 11.62
CA LEU A 406 5.13 4.38 10.36
C LEU A 406 4.17 4.44 9.17
N ASN A 407 4.24 5.48 8.35
CA ASN A 407 3.31 5.72 7.24
C ASN A 407 1.83 5.51 7.62
N PRO A 408 1.34 6.10 8.74
CA PRO A 408 0.02 5.81 9.28
C PRO A 408 -1.12 6.27 8.37
N VAL A 409 -2.26 5.58 8.44
CA VAL A 409 -3.55 5.99 7.85
C VAL A 409 -4.39 6.73 8.90
N ILE A 410 -4.31 8.06 8.97
CA ILE A 410 -4.95 8.83 10.06
C ILE A 410 -5.55 10.17 9.61
N GLY A 411 -5.47 10.51 8.32
CA GLY A 411 -5.72 11.86 7.82
C GLY A 411 -7.14 12.39 8.01
N ARG A 412 -8.15 11.50 8.04
CA ARG A 412 -9.57 11.84 8.20
C ARG A 412 -10.25 11.06 9.32
N LEU A 413 -9.51 10.16 9.96
CA LEU A 413 -10.04 9.36 11.05
C LEU A 413 -10.19 10.18 12.33
N PHE A 414 -9.37 11.21 12.51
CA PHE A 414 -9.35 12.03 13.72
C PHE A 414 -9.50 13.50 13.37
N ASP A 415 -10.17 14.25 14.23
CA ASP A 415 -10.24 15.71 14.14
C ASP A 415 -9.10 16.38 14.90
N GLU A 416 -8.96 17.69 14.68
CA GLU A 416 -7.95 18.52 15.34
C GLU A 416 -8.13 18.53 16.86
N GLU A 417 -9.38 18.55 17.36
CA GLU A 417 -9.66 18.57 18.80
C GLU A 417 -9.17 17.29 19.49
N SER A 418 -9.38 16.14 18.86
CA SER A 418 -8.93 14.82 19.30
C SER A 418 -7.41 14.72 19.27
N LEU A 419 -6.77 15.13 18.18
CA LEU A 419 -5.31 15.09 18.04
C LEU A 419 -4.60 16.05 19.01
N ALA A 420 -5.15 17.23 19.27
CA ALA A 420 -4.61 18.18 20.23
C ALA A 420 -4.62 17.66 21.69
N LYS A 421 -5.40 16.61 22.00
CA LYS A 421 -5.44 15.96 23.32
C LYS A 421 -4.36 14.88 23.49
N ILE A 422 -3.62 14.52 22.45
CA ILE A 422 -2.59 13.47 22.51
C ILE A 422 -1.31 14.01 23.16
N ARG A 423 -1.22 13.80 24.48
CA ARG A 423 -0.09 14.27 25.30
C ARG A 423 1.10 13.32 25.37
N ILE A 424 0.94 12.06 24.95
CA ILE A 424 2.05 11.12 24.97
C ILE A 424 3.01 11.39 23.80
N PRO A 425 4.33 11.18 23.97
CA PRO A 425 5.29 11.32 22.88
C PRO A 425 4.93 10.45 21.68
N THR A 426 4.84 11.09 20.51
CA THR A 426 4.39 10.53 19.24
C THR A 426 5.44 10.82 18.17
N LEU A 427 6.05 9.77 17.61
CA LEU A 427 6.95 9.88 16.45
C LEU A 427 6.20 9.44 15.20
N ILE A 428 6.06 10.32 14.21
CA ILE A 428 5.45 10.01 12.92
C ILE A 428 6.56 9.86 11.88
N VAL A 429 6.55 8.76 11.13
CA VAL A 429 7.40 8.56 9.94
C VAL A 429 6.52 8.71 8.71
N SER A 430 6.97 9.54 7.75
CA SER A 430 6.22 9.85 6.53
C SER A 430 7.08 9.66 5.28
N GLY A 431 6.65 8.78 4.38
CA GLY A 431 7.25 8.56 3.06
C GLY A 431 6.64 9.46 1.99
N THR A 432 7.45 10.34 1.39
CA THR A 432 6.94 11.26 0.35
C THR A 432 6.53 10.56 -0.96
N SER A 433 7.13 9.41 -1.26
CA SER A 433 6.79 8.55 -2.41
C SER A 433 5.74 7.50 -2.08
N ASP A 434 5.10 7.58 -0.91
CA ASP A 434 3.99 6.70 -0.53
C ASP A 434 2.73 7.06 -1.34
N ALA A 435 2.40 6.23 -2.33
CA ALA A 435 1.18 6.36 -3.12
C ALA A 435 -0.05 5.72 -2.46
N VAL A 436 0.14 4.93 -1.40
CA VAL A 436 -0.94 4.27 -0.67
C VAL A 436 -1.48 5.19 0.42
N MET A 437 -0.56 5.82 1.18
CA MET A 437 -0.83 6.76 2.27
C MET A 437 -0.11 8.09 2.02
N PRO A 438 -0.62 8.93 1.10
CA PRO A 438 0.08 10.15 0.68
C PRO A 438 0.44 11.08 1.84
N ALA A 439 1.73 11.43 1.90
CA ALA A 439 2.39 12.13 2.99
C ALA A 439 1.62 13.35 3.51
N VAL A 440 1.19 14.23 2.61
CA VAL A 440 0.50 15.47 2.96
C VAL A 440 -0.77 15.18 3.74
N SER A 441 -1.65 14.36 3.17
CA SER A 441 -2.99 14.10 3.72
C SER A 441 -2.96 13.22 4.96
N GLN A 442 -2.04 12.24 5.02
CA GLN A 442 -2.08 11.19 6.04
C GLN A 442 -1.11 11.41 7.19
N GLN A 443 -0.05 12.22 7.02
CA GLN A 443 0.95 12.41 8.07
C GLN A 443 1.27 13.87 8.35
N LEU A 444 1.61 14.67 7.33
CA LEU A 444 2.08 16.04 7.54
C LEU A 444 0.99 16.95 8.12
N LEU A 445 -0.25 16.86 7.61
CA LEU A 445 -1.38 17.61 8.15
C LEU A 445 -1.73 17.19 9.59
N PRO A 446 -1.98 15.90 9.90
CA PRO A 446 -2.18 15.45 11.28
C PRO A 446 -1.03 15.83 12.23
N PHE A 447 0.22 15.82 11.76
CA PHE A 447 1.36 16.25 12.55
C PHE A 447 1.25 17.71 13.01
N THR A 448 0.69 18.61 12.19
CA THR A 448 0.49 20.01 12.59
C THR A 448 -0.50 20.15 13.75
N GLN A 449 -1.45 19.21 13.88
CA GLN A 449 -2.53 19.22 14.88
C GLN A 449 -2.14 18.58 16.22
N LEU A 450 -1.02 17.84 16.27
CA LEU A 450 -0.48 17.30 17.52
C LEU A 450 0.18 18.39 18.39
N PRO A 451 0.21 18.24 19.73
CA PRO A 451 0.91 19.17 20.62
C PRO A 451 2.42 19.24 20.34
N ALA A 452 2.98 20.45 20.40
CA ALA A 452 4.36 20.71 20.00
C ALA A 452 5.42 20.05 20.91
N ASP A 453 5.08 19.79 22.18
CA ASP A 453 5.95 19.19 23.19
C ASP A 453 5.92 17.64 23.18
N SER A 454 5.02 17.04 22.42
CA SER A 454 4.81 15.59 22.38
C SER A 454 5.02 14.97 20.99
N LYS A 455 5.60 15.69 20.02
CA LYS A 455 5.68 15.20 18.63
C LYS A 455 7.08 15.26 18.01
N LEU A 456 7.36 14.28 17.16
CA LEU A 456 8.51 14.24 16.24
C LEU A 456 8.04 13.76 14.87
N LEU A 457 8.54 14.35 13.80
CA LEU A 457 8.30 13.94 12.42
C LEU A 457 9.60 13.53 11.76
N LEU A 458 9.70 12.26 11.37
CA LEU A 458 10.73 11.75 10.47
C LEU A 458 10.18 11.74 9.04
N THR A 459 10.62 12.68 8.22
CA THR A 459 10.27 12.73 6.79
C THR A 459 11.30 11.93 5.99
N VAL A 460 10.83 10.92 5.27
CA VAL A 460 11.60 10.05 4.37
C VAL A 460 11.33 10.51 2.95
N ILE A 461 12.13 11.44 2.48
CA ILE A 461 12.03 11.96 1.11
C ILE A 461 12.51 10.88 0.14
N GLY A 462 11.68 10.50 -0.81
CA GLY A 462 11.87 9.34 -1.68
C GLY A 462 11.27 8.02 -1.15
N GLY A 463 10.98 7.91 0.15
CA GLY A 463 10.47 6.67 0.76
C GLY A 463 9.05 6.32 0.32
N GLY A 464 8.82 5.04 0.01
CA GLY A 464 7.53 4.45 -0.32
C GLY A 464 6.79 3.86 0.89
N HIS A 465 5.66 3.20 0.63
CA HIS A 465 4.80 2.64 1.69
C HIS A 465 5.48 1.49 2.45
N LEU A 466 6.24 0.65 1.73
CA LEU A 466 6.83 -0.58 2.23
C LEU A 466 8.30 -0.40 2.66
N SER A 467 8.90 0.78 2.43
CA SER A 467 10.34 1.04 2.67
C SER A 467 10.79 0.78 4.12
N VAL A 468 9.87 0.84 5.08
CA VAL A 468 10.15 0.58 6.51
C VAL A 468 10.16 -0.90 6.88
N GLY A 469 9.61 -1.76 6.02
CA GLY A 469 9.37 -3.18 6.28
C GLY A 469 10.64 -4.03 6.18
N ASP A 470 10.53 -5.24 6.72
CA ASP A 470 11.55 -6.29 6.61
C ASP A 470 11.59 -6.83 5.16
N PRO A 471 12.69 -6.65 4.39
CA PRO A 471 12.80 -7.12 3.01
C PRO A 471 12.53 -8.61 2.84
N GLU A 472 12.84 -9.41 3.86
CA GLU A 472 12.63 -10.86 3.87
C GLU A 472 11.15 -11.25 4.02
N ASN A 473 10.29 -10.30 4.43
CA ASN A 473 8.86 -10.51 4.69
C ASN A 473 7.96 -9.62 3.82
N LEU A 474 8.51 -8.93 2.81
CA LEU A 474 7.70 -8.16 1.86
C LEU A 474 7.03 -9.09 0.84
N ASN A 475 5.77 -8.80 0.53
CA ASN A 475 5.08 -9.47 -0.57
C ASN A 475 5.63 -8.95 -1.90
N GLN A 476 6.44 -9.76 -2.57
CA GLN A 476 7.10 -9.42 -3.83
C GLN A 476 6.11 -9.06 -4.96
N ALA A 477 4.88 -9.58 -4.95
CA ALA A 477 3.89 -9.17 -5.94
C ALA A 477 3.46 -7.70 -5.75
N LEU A 478 3.44 -7.21 -4.50
CA LEU A 478 3.07 -5.83 -4.20
C LEU A 478 4.21 -4.85 -4.49
N THR A 479 5.48 -5.26 -4.31
CA THR A 479 6.65 -4.38 -4.56
C THR A 479 6.81 -3.98 -6.03
N HIS A 480 6.19 -4.71 -6.95
CA HIS A 480 6.13 -4.39 -8.38
C HIS A 480 4.83 -3.73 -8.83
N SER A 481 3.87 -3.53 -7.93
CA SER A 481 2.58 -2.87 -8.23
C SER A 481 2.76 -1.38 -8.50
N LEU A 482 1.91 -0.80 -9.35
CA LEU A 482 1.93 0.64 -9.67
C LEU A 482 1.74 1.54 -8.44
N PHE A 483 1.03 1.07 -7.41
CA PHE A 483 0.69 1.86 -6.21
C PHE A 483 1.54 1.53 -4.99
N MET A 484 2.24 0.38 -4.99
CA MET A 484 3.08 -0.10 -3.89
C MET A 484 4.51 -0.38 -4.35
N ARG A 485 4.92 0.27 -5.45
CA ARG A 485 6.26 0.10 -6.00
C ARG A 485 7.27 0.47 -4.93
N GLU A 486 8.12 -0.47 -4.60
CA GLU A 486 9.13 -0.30 -3.57
C GLU A 486 10.50 -0.06 -4.20
N GLN A 487 11.34 0.72 -3.52
CA GLN A 487 12.74 0.81 -3.91
C GLN A 487 13.46 -0.50 -3.57
N GLY A 488 14.61 -0.75 -4.17
CA GLY A 488 15.37 -1.96 -3.88
C GLY A 488 15.83 -2.01 -2.42
N ASP A 489 16.18 -3.21 -1.99
CA ASP A 489 16.65 -3.48 -0.63
C ASP A 489 17.86 -2.60 -0.24
N ARG A 490 18.82 -2.45 -1.14
CA ARG A 490 20.02 -1.62 -0.90
C ARG A 490 19.69 -0.15 -0.71
N GLU A 491 18.73 0.36 -1.49
CA GLU A 491 18.31 1.76 -1.46
C GLU A 491 17.62 2.11 -0.15
N THR A 492 16.93 1.14 0.47
CA THR A 492 16.15 1.32 1.72
C THR A 492 16.92 0.94 2.99
N GLU A 493 18.14 0.40 2.88
CA GLU A 493 18.93 -0.05 4.02
C GLU A 493 19.29 1.08 4.99
N ALA A 494 19.65 2.26 4.47
CA ALA A 494 19.96 3.41 5.31
C ALA A 494 18.76 3.82 6.19
N LEU A 495 17.54 3.74 5.65
CA LEU A 495 16.32 3.98 6.42
C LEU A 495 16.13 2.92 7.50
N ARG A 496 16.31 1.63 7.21
CA ARG A 496 16.16 0.57 8.24
C ARG A 496 17.21 0.67 9.34
N GLN A 497 18.45 1.03 9.01
CA GLN A 497 19.49 1.30 10.01
C GLN A 497 19.14 2.49 10.87
N LEU A 498 18.64 3.58 10.27
CA LEU A 498 18.12 4.70 11.03
C LEU A 498 16.96 4.28 11.94
N LEU A 499 16.00 3.51 11.43
CA LEU A 499 14.82 3.06 12.18
C LEU A 499 15.21 2.22 13.41
N LYS A 500 16.24 1.39 13.31
CA LYS A 500 16.84 0.70 14.48
C LYS A 500 17.27 1.71 15.54
N GLY A 501 18.15 2.63 15.17
CA GLY A 501 18.72 3.59 16.11
C GLY A 501 17.72 4.59 16.69
N ILE A 502 16.83 5.15 15.86
CA ILE A 502 15.83 6.13 16.31
C ILE A 502 14.75 5.48 17.17
N SER A 503 14.29 4.26 16.84
CA SER A 503 13.31 3.53 17.65
C SER A 503 13.88 3.16 19.01
N LEU A 504 15.12 2.65 19.03
CA LEU A 504 15.82 2.37 20.27
C LEU A 504 15.93 3.63 21.13
N SER A 505 16.37 4.73 20.53
CA SER A 505 16.59 5.99 21.23
C SER A 505 15.29 6.60 21.76
N PHE A 506 14.19 6.44 21.02
CA PHE A 506 12.85 6.85 21.39
C PHE A 506 12.31 6.04 22.58
N VAL A 507 12.52 4.72 22.58
CA VAL A 507 12.14 3.83 23.70
C VAL A 507 12.99 4.10 24.94
N LYS A 508 14.30 4.31 24.77
CA LYS A 508 15.25 4.62 25.86
C LYS A 508 14.93 5.91 26.61
N GLN A 509 14.07 6.78 26.07
CA GLN A 509 13.56 7.93 26.82
C GLN A 509 12.65 7.54 28.01
N LEU A 510 12.26 6.27 28.14
CA LEU A 510 11.56 5.72 29.30
C LEU A 510 12.49 4.98 30.28
N THR A 511 13.80 5.06 30.10
CA THR A 511 14.79 4.37 30.93
C THR A 511 15.81 5.34 31.55
N PRO A 512 16.61 4.90 32.54
CA PRO A 512 17.69 5.73 33.09
C PRO A 512 18.73 6.20 32.06
N ASP A 513 18.81 5.53 30.90
CA ASP A 513 19.74 5.85 29.82
C ASP A 513 19.27 6.99 28.92
N ALA A 514 18.09 7.58 29.17
CA ALA A 514 17.47 8.59 28.32
C ALA A 514 18.44 9.70 27.87
N ARG A 515 19.30 10.18 28.79
CA ARG A 515 20.30 11.21 28.51
C ARG A 515 21.35 10.78 27.48
N HIS A 516 21.80 9.53 27.52
CA HIS A 516 22.77 8.99 26.57
C HIS A 516 22.17 8.80 25.18
N TYR A 517 20.86 8.50 25.11
CA TYR A 517 20.18 8.24 23.85
C TYR A 517 19.49 9.47 23.24
N LYS A 518 19.32 10.55 24.01
CA LYS A 518 18.67 11.79 23.53
C LYS A 518 19.35 12.40 22.29
N PRO A 519 20.69 12.40 22.14
CA PRO A 519 21.35 12.95 20.94
C PRO A 519 20.95 12.27 19.63
N PHE A 520 20.49 11.01 19.66
CA PHE A 520 20.04 10.27 18.47
C PHE A 520 18.57 10.55 18.10
N LEU A 521 17.92 11.46 18.81
CA LEU A 521 16.62 12.05 18.45
C LEU A 521 16.81 13.49 17.95
N SER A 522 17.88 13.71 17.18
CA SER A 522 18.26 15.01 16.63
C SER A 522 18.18 15.03 15.10
N ALA A 523 18.04 16.23 14.54
CA ALA A 523 18.01 16.42 13.09
C ALA A 523 19.34 16.01 12.45
N GLU A 524 20.45 16.30 13.13
CA GLU A 524 21.81 16.01 12.70
C GLU A 524 22.06 14.50 12.58
N TYR A 525 21.68 13.73 13.62
CA TYR A 525 21.79 12.27 13.59
C TYR A 525 20.94 11.66 12.48
N VAL A 526 19.69 12.10 12.32
CA VAL A 526 18.82 11.56 11.26
C VAL A 526 19.35 11.91 9.88
N GLN A 527 19.79 13.16 9.68
CA GLN A 527 20.28 13.63 8.41
C GLN A 527 21.57 12.91 7.97
N SER A 528 22.41 12.43 8.91
CA SER A 528 23.63 11.69 8.58
C SER A 528 23.38 10.33 7.89
N PHE A 529 22.14 9.82 7.91
CA PHE A 529 21.74 8.61 7.17
C PHE A 529 21.17 8.92 5.78
N SER A 530 21.07 10.19 5.39
CA SER A 530 20.57 10.57 4.06
C SER A 530 21.48 10.02 2.97
N THR A 531 20.86 9.48 1.92
CA THR A 531 21.51 9.04 0.69
C THR A 531 21.06 9.92 -0.48
N ALA A 532 21.64 9.70 -1.66
CA ALA A 532 21.21 10.39 -2.88
C ALA A 532 19.75 10.06 -3.28
N THR A 533 19.23 8.90 -2.86
CA THR A 533 17.88 8.43 -3.21
C THR A 533 16.87 8.59 -2.07
N LEU A 534 17.34 8.59 -0.82
CA LEU A 534 16.52 8.74 0.37
C LEU A 534 17.07 9.84 1.27
N GLN A 535 16.40 11.00 1.29
CA GLN A 535 16.79 12.07 2.21
C GLN A 535 15.96 12.01 3.49
N LEU A 536 16.63 11.95 4.63
CA LEU A 536 16.02 11.70 5.92
C LEU A 536 16.08 13.00 6.74
N ARG A 537 14.94 13.45 7.25
CA ARG A 537 14.82 14.71 8.02
C ARG A 537 14.00 14.50 9.28
N LEU A 538 14.47 15.00 10.41
CA LEU A 538 13.74 14.95 11.68
C LEU A 538 13.41 16.35 12.16
N ASN A 539 12.14 16.58 12.49
CA ASN A 539 11.66 17.88 12.92
C ASN A 539 10.64 17.73 14.06
N ALA A 540 10.77 18.53 15.12
CA ALA A 540 9.75 18.63 16.16
C ALA A 540 8.62 19.61 15.78
N GLN A 541 8.90 20.53 14.86
CA GLN A 541 7.98 21.55 14.36
C GLN A 541 8.22 21.79 12.87
N LEU A 542 7.16 22.17 12.15
CA LEU A 542 7.26 22.64 10.77
C LEU A 542 7.32 24.17 10.77
N SER A 543 7.99 24.76 9.78
CA SER A 543 7.95 26.22 9.61
C SER A 543 6.52 26.71 9.39
N GLU A 544 6.21 27.95 9.80
CA GLU A 544 4.89 28.54 9.54
C GLU A 544 4.56 28.54 8.04
N LYS A 545 5.55 28.81 7.20
CA LYS A 545 5.41 28.78 5.75
C LYS A 545 4.97 27.41 5.24
N LEU A 546 5.61 26.34 5.72
CA LEU A 546 5.26 24.97 5.34
C LEU A 546 3.88 24.59 5.91
N SER A 547 3.58 24.98 7.14
CA SER A 547 2.29 24.71 7.79
C SER A 547 1.13 25.39 7.06
N ASN A 548 1.27 26.67 6.72
CA ASN A 548 0.29 27.43 5.94
C ASN A 548 0.10 26.82 4.55
N TRP A 549 1.19 26.38 3.90
CA TRP A 549 1.08 25.71 2.61
C TRP A 549 0.32 24.39 2.72
N LEU A 550 0.61 23.57 3.74
CA LEU A 550 -0.10 22.31 3.96
C LEU A 550 -1.59 22.55 4.14
N GLN A 551 -1.98 23.54 4.95
CA GLN A 551 -3.37 23.93 5.14
C GLN A 551 -4.04 24.38 3.83
N MET A 552 -3.34 25.19 3.02
CA MET A 552 -3.85 25.59 1.70
C MET A 552 -3.99 24.39 0.77
N ALA A 553 -3.02 23.49 0.72
CA ALA A 553 -3.04 22.29 -0.12
C ALA A 553 -4.13 21.28 0.30
N ALA A 554 -4.56 21.32 1.56
CA ALA A 554 -5.67 20.52 2.05
C ALA A 554 -7.05 20.99 1.53
N LEU A 555 -7.14 22.22 1.00
CA LEU A 555 -8.40 22.78 0.50
C LEU A 555 -8.86 22.06 -0.79
N PRO A 556 -10.17 21.84 -0.98
CA PRO A 556 -10.71 21.41 -2.25
C PRO A 556 -10.29 22.35 -3.39
N LEU A 557 -10.00 21.80 -4.58
CA LEU A 557 -9.57 22.58 -5.75
C LEU A 557 -10.52 23.76 -6.08
N GLU A 558 -11.81 23.59 -5.81
CA GLU A 558 -12.85 24.60 -6.04
C GLU A 558 -12.74 25.83 -5.12
N GLN A 559 -12.20 25.65 -3.91
CA GLN A 559 -11.92 26.76 -2.99
C GLN A 559 -10.61 27.49 -3.35
N MET A 560 -9.67 26.79 -3.99
CA MET A 560 -8.46 27.43 -4.52
C MET A 560 -8.78 28.34 -5.71
N THR A 561 -9.71 27.97 -6.59
CA THR A 561 -10.09 28.77 -7.76
C THR A 561 -11.00 29.95 -7.42
N SER A 562 -11.79 29.89 -6.35
CA SER A 562 -12.60 31.03 -5.90
C SER A 562 -11.77 32.17 -5.30
N SER A 563 -10.64 31.84 -4.65
CA SER A 563 -9.68 32.82 -4.12
C SER A 563 -8.88 33.57 -5.18
N ALA A 564 -8.89 33.09 -6.43
CA ALA A 564 -8.17 33.67 -7.56
C ALA A 564 -9.04 34.61 -8.43
N GLN A 565 -10.29 34.90 -8.04
CA GLN A 565 -11.09 35.93 -8.72
C GLN A 565 -10.61 37.32 -8.27
N PRO A 566 -10.05 38.16 -9.16
CA PRO A 566 -9.77 39.54 -8.82
C PRO A 566 -11.10 40.24 -8.53
N GLN A 567 -11.21 40.88 -7.36
CA GLN A 567 -12.34 41.76 -7.06
C GLN A 567 -12.52 42.78 -8.20
N PRO A 568 -13.78 43.09 -8.60
CA PRO A 568 -14.02 44.01 -9.70
C PRO A 568 -13.52 45.40 -9.32
N ARG A 569 -12.34 45.77 -9.86
CA ARG A 569 -11.87 47.16 -9.82
C ARG A 569 -12.87 48.01 -10.61
N GLN A 570 -13.37 49.06 -9.97
CA GLN A 570 -14.17 50.11 -10.60
C GLN A 570 -13.43 50.63 -11.85
N TYR A 571 -14.04 50.44 -13.01
CA TYR A 571 -13.54 50.96 -14.28
C TYR A 571 -13.71 52.48 -14.32
N VAL A 572 -12.60 53.21 -14.16
CA VAL A 572 -12.49 54.58 -14.65
C VAL A 572 -12.21 54.51 -16.16
N ARG A 573 -13.11 55.10 -16.94
CA ARG A 573 -13.13 55.03 -18.40
C ARG A 573 -12.18 56.09 -18.98
N THR A 574 -11.01 55.69 -19.44
CA THR A 574 -10.18 56.50 -20.34
C THR A 574 -10.14 55.84 -21.72
N GLN A 575 -10.70 56.54 -22.71
CA GLN A 575 -10.64 56.19 -24.13
C GLN A 575 -9.22 56.38 -24.67
N VAL A 576 -8.65 55.35 -25.30
CA VAL A 576 -7.68 55.50 -26.38
C VAL A 576 -7.99 54.47 -27.45
N ALA A 577 -8.10 54.94 -28.68
CA ALA A 577 -8.36 54.17 -29.89
C ALA A 577 -7.07 53.58 -30.48
N GLY A 578 -7.18 52.43 -31.17
CA GLY A 578 -6.22 52.05 -32.21
C GLY A 578 -5.70 50.60 -32.19
N THR A 579 -6.21 49.81 -33.14
CA THR A 579 -5.53 48.73 -33.90
C THR A 579 -5.00 47.48 -33.19
N GLY A 580 -5.40 46.31 -33.71
CA GLY A 580 -4.53 45.14 -33.81
C GLY A 580 -5.02 43.87 -33.11
N ILE A 581 -5.58 42.95 -33.89
CA ILE A 581 -5.78 41.54 -33.55
C ILE A 581 -4.43 40.93 -33.15
N THR A 582 -4.32 40.37 -31.94
CA THR A 582 -3.56 39.16 -31.52
C THR A 582 -3.36 39.23 -30.00
N VAL A 583 -4.16 38.54 -29.18
CA VAL A 583 -3.79 37.91 -27.88
C VAL A 583 -5.04 37.14 -27.42
N LEU A 584 -5.03 35.82 -27.59
CA LEU A 584 -5.91 34.87 -26.89
C LEU A 584 -5.08 33.60 -26.73
N LEU A 585 -4.23 33.56 -25.70
CA LEU A 585 -3.58 32.38 -25.09
C LEU A 585 -2.48 32.82 -24.08
N ALA A 586 -2.84 33.67 -23.12
CA ALA A 586 -1.98 33.94 -21.97
C ALA A 586 -2.87 34.06 -20.74
N GLY A 587 -2.97 33.00 -19.94
CA GLY A 587 -3.78 33.01 -18.72
C GLY A 587 -4.27 31.67 -18.18
N LEU A 588 -3.83 30.52 -18.71
CA LEU A 588 -4.09 29.22 -18.09
C LEU A 588 -2.77 28.64 -17.58
N PRO A 589 -2.65 28.29 -16.28
CA PRO A 589 -1.55 27.46 -15.83
C PRO A 589 -1.71 26.09 -16.50
N LEU A 590 -0.79 25.77 -17.40
CA LEU A 590 -0.72 24.48 -18.09
C LEU A 590 -0.31 23.42 -17.05
N VAL A 591 -1.29 22.89 -16.31
CA VAL A 591 -1.12 21.66 -15.53
C VAL A 591 -1.08 20.53 -16.56
N VAL A 592 0.12 20.08 -16.88
CA VAL A 592 0.35 18.98 -17.82
C VAL A 592 -0.26 17.71 -17.23
N PHE A 593 -1.31 17.20 -17.86
CA PHE A 593 -1.82 15.85 -17.64
C PHE A 593 -0.77 14.84 -18.11
N VAL A 594 0.00 14.29 -17.18
CA VAL A 594 0.87 13.13 -17.44
C VAL A 594 0.15 11.89 -16.89
N LEU A 595 -0.41 11.08 -17.80
CA LEU A 595 -0.78 9.70 -17.53
C LEU A 595 0.46 8.94 -17.02
N PRO A 596 0.33 7.99 -16.07
CA PRO A 596 1.48 7.34 -15.46
C PRO A 596 2.22 6.48 -16.49
N GLY A 597 3.36 7.00 -16.97
CA GLY A 597 4.26 6.32 -17.87
C GLY A 597 5.25 7.30 -18.51
N TYR A 598 6.52 7.14 -18.19
CA TYR A 598 7.69 7.71 -18.88
C TYR A 598 8.06 9.17 -18.62
N LEU A 599 9.12 9.36 -17.83
CA LEU A 599 10.26 10.18 -18.25
C LEU A 599 11.52 9.31 -18.14
N SER A 600 11.88 8.65 -19.25
CA SER A 600 13.15 7.95 -19.40
C SER A 600 14.20 8.91 -19.99
N SER A 601 15.46 8.70 -19.60
CA SER A 601 16.63 9.57 -19.57
C SER A 601 17.23 10.05 -20.91
N SER A 602 16.43 10.48 -21.89
CA SER A 602 16.94 10.83 -23.23
C SER A 602 16.94 12.32 -23.61
N VAL A 603 16.57 13.24 -22.71
CA VAL A 603 16.50 14.69 -23.04
C VAL A 603 17.83 15.44 -22.85
N ASN A 604 18.85 14.84 -22.24
CA ASN A 604 20.12 15.51 -21.98
C ASN A 604 21.10 15.58 -23.17
N ARG A 605 20.68 15.22 -24.39
CA ARG A 605 21.58 15.16 -25.57
C ARG A 605 21.29 16.17 -26.69
N VAL A 606 20.29 17.04 -26.56
CA VAL A 606 19.92 18.01 -27.62
C VAL A 606 20.16 19.48 -27.24
N LEU A 607 20.52 19.80 -25.99
CA LEU A 607 20.83 21.18 -25.55
C LEU A 607 22.34 21.46 -25.36
N ARG A 608 23.22 20.81 -26.13
CA ARG A 608 24.67 21.11 -26.13
C ARG A 608 25.28 21.44 -27.51
N ARG A 609 24.45 21.82 -28.48
CA ARG A 609 24.90 22.36 -29.78
C ARG A 609 24.05 23.56 -30.18
N LYS A 610 24.40 24.74 -29.66
CA LYS A 610 24.34 26.05 -30.34
C LYS A 610 24.67 27.14 -29.31
N GLY A 611 25.79 27.81 -29.51
CA GLY A 611 26.19 28.96 -28.69
C GLY A 611 27.69 29.13 -28.54
N GLN A 612 28.44 29.20 -29.65
CA GLN A 612 29.66 30.00 -29.69
C GLN A 612 29.29 31.39 -30.23
N PRO A 613 29.85 32.45 -29.63
CA PRO A 613 30.67 33.32 -30.47
C PRO A 613 31.97 33.78 -29.80
N GLY A 614 32.98 34.02 -30.63
CA GLY A 614 33.84 35.19 -30.48
C GLY A 614 35.18 35.02 -29.75
N ARG A 615 36.25 34.96 -30.54
CA ARG A 615 37.67 35.09 -30.16
C ARG A 615 37.98 36.38 -29.39
N ALA A 616 38.92 36.29 -28.45
CA ALA A 616 40.01 37.26 -28.30
C ALA A 616 41.26 36.57 -27.74
N ASN A 617 42.38 36.76 -28.44
CA ASN A 617 43.73 36.34 -28.07
C ASN A 617 44.19 37.03 -26.78
N LEU A 618 45.05 36.36 -26.00
CA LEU A 618 46.30 36.92 -25.49
C LEU A 618 47.24 35.79 -25.04
N SER A 619 48.51 36.03 -25.32
CA SER A 619 49.68 35.14 -25.36
C SER A 619 50.38 34.96 -24.02
N GLY A 620 51.12 33.84 -23.87
CA GLY A 620 52.22 33.66 -22.91
C GLY A 620 52.51 32.19 -22.63
N HIS A 621 53.34 31.50 -23.41
CA HIS A 621 54.74 31.15 -23.09
C HIS A 621 54.94 30.35 -21.80
N SER A 622 55.17 29.02 -21.93
CA SER A 622 56.46 28.37 -21.60
C SER A 622 56.37 26.85 -21.77
N GLN A 623 57.42 26.27 -22.34
CA GLN A 623 57.58 24.89 -22.81
C GLN A 623 58.35 24.03 -21.75
N PRO A 624 58.86 22.79 -22.02
CA PRO A 624 58.51 21.58 -21.26
C PRO A 624 59.73 20.78 -20.69
N GLY A 625 59.49 19.58 -20.14
CA GLY A 625 60.49 18.50 -19.97
C GLY A 625 59.78 17.14 -19.87
N HIS A 626 59.96 16.20 -20.82
CA HIS A 626 60.99 15.13 -20.87
C HIS A 626 60.94 14.16 -19.67
N SER A 627 61.02 12.82 -19.76
CA SER A 627 61.31 11.88 -20.85
C SER A 627 61.10 10.43 -20.36
N GLN A 628 61.02 9.49 -21.31
CA GLN A 628 61.38 8.04 -21.28
C GLN A 628 60.57 7.05 -20.40
N ARG A 629 59.96 5.93 -20.86
CA ARG A 629 60.10 4.94 -21.96
C ARG A 629 60.87 3.65 -21.54
N LEU A 630 60.34 2.49 -21.99
CA LEU A 630 60.91 1.12 -22.13
C LEU A 630 60.60 0.15 -20.96
N HIS A 631 60.27 -1.15 -21.10
CA HIS A 631 60.12 -2.17 -22.17
C HIS A 631 59.27 -3.35 -21.58
N SER A 632 58.30 -3.99 -22.26
CA SER A 632 58.31 -5.31 -22.99
C SER A 632 58.91 -6.51 -22.19
N GLU A 633 58.51 -7.79 -22.21
CA GLU A 633 57.68 -8.78 -22.96
C GLU A 633 57.50 -10.00 -21.99
N GLN A 634 56.39 -10.74 -21.87
CA GLN A 634 55.80 -11.84 -22.69
C GLN A 634 56.37 -13.27 -22.47
N ALA A 635 55.47 -14.27 -22.62
CA ALA A 635 55.59 -15.76 -22.64
C ALA A 635 55.47 -16.44 -21.25
N ASP A 636 54.64 -17.45 -20.93
CA ASP A 636 53.89 -18.57 -21.57
C ASP A 636 54.20 -19.82 -20.72
N GLY A 637 53.23 -20.72 -20.49
CA GLY A 637 53.48 -22.02 -19.85
C GLY A 637 52.24 -22.72 -19.29
N GLU A 638 51.82 -23.77 -19.98
CA GLU A 638 50.60 -24.57 -19.82
C GLU A 638 50.86 -25.89 -19.04
N LEU A 639 49.76 -26.59 -18.66
CA LEU A 639 49.56 -28.04 -18.48
C LEU A 639 49.59 -28.74 -17.07
N THR A 640 48.39 -29.26 -16.74
CA THR A 640 48.00 -30.64 -16.32
C THR A 640 48.09 -31.17 -14.88
N ASP A 641 46.88 -31.45 -14.34
CA ASP A 641 46.32 -32.75 -13.91
C ASP A 641 47.15 -33.74 -13.06
N ARG A 642 46.64 -34.07 -11.85
CA ARG A 642 46.16 -35.42 -11.48
C ARG A 642 45.64 -35.53 -10.04
N ALA A 643 44.63 -36.39 -9.92
CA ALA A 643 43.92 -36.79 -8.71
C ALA A 643 44.55 -37.99 -7.95
N ALA A 644 44.08 -38.15 -6.71
CA ALA A 644 43.53 -39.39 -6.10
C ALA A 644 44.31 -40.11 -4.98
N HIS A 645 43.49 -40.46 -3.96
CA HIS A 645 43.53 -41.64 -3.05
C HIS A 645 44.48 -41.60 -1.84
N ALA A 646 44.17 -42.12 -0.65
CA ALA A 646 43.06 -42.88 -0.02
C ALA A 646 43.34 -42.83 1.51
N GLY A 647 42.51 -43.18 2.50
CA GLY A 647 41.22 -43.86 2.60
C GLY A 647 41.16 -44.63 3.95
N ILE A 648 39.94 -44.83 4.47
CA ILE A 648 39.42 -46.09 5.10
C ILE A 648 39.92 -46.38 6.55
N THR A 649 39.16 -46.81 7.57
CA THR A 649 38.04 -47.79 7.79
C THR A 649 37.11 -47.30 8.93
N ASP A 650 35.77 -47.36 8.87
CA ASP A 650 34.81 -48.50 8.98
C ASP A 650 34.60 -49.10 10.39
N ALA A 651 33.34 -49.08 10.89
CA ALA A 651 32.42 -50.24 10.89
C ALA A 651 31.33 -50.18 12.00
N ASP A 652 30.07 -50.38 11.57
CA ASP A 652 28.99 -51.23 12.13
C ASP A 652 28.34 -50.95 13.51
N SER A 653 27.04 -51.20 13.75
CA SER A 653 25.94 -51.78 12.94
C SER A 653 24.56 -51.55 13.61
N ASP A 654 23.51 -51.79 12.81
CA ASP A 654 22.19 -52.39 13.12
C ASP A 654 21.13 -51.65 13.96
N SER A 655 19.83 -51.91 13.81
CA SER A 655 18.86 -52.05 12.69
C SER A 655 17.50 -52.40 13.33
N LYS A 656 16.40 -52.08 12.61
CA LYS A 656 15.04 -52.67 12.64
C LYS A 656 13.91 -52.11 13.54
N ASP A 657 12.87 -51.70 12.80
CA ASP A 657 11.44 -52.07 12.85
C ASP A 657 10.56 -51.70 14.06
N LEU A 658 9.50 -50.90 13.82
CA LEU A 658 8.09 -51.35 13.88
C LEU A 658 7.07 -50.27 13.44
N GLU A 659 6.01 -50.79 12.84
CA GLU A 659 4.84 -50.19 12.18
C GLU A 659 3.82 -49.44 13.08
N GLU A 660 3.14 -48.47 12.44
CA GLU A 660 1.67 -48.28 12.35
C GLU A 660 0.77 -48.32 13.61
N ALA A 661 0.06 -47.22 13.89
CA ALA A 661 -1.34 -47.26 14.32
C ALA A 661 -2.07 -45.90 14.12
N ASP A 662 -3.31 -46.05 13.70
CA ASP A 662 -4.29 -45.13 13.11
C ASP A 662 -5.16 -44.42 14.17
N ARG A 663 -5.81 -43.32 13.74
CA ARG A 663 -7.07 -42.70 14.21
C ARG A 663 -7.51 -42.76 15.69
N SER A 664 -7.77 -41.56 16.23
CA SER A 664 -9.06 -41.17 16.83
C SER A 664 -9.23 -39.65 16.84
#